data_AF-A0A2V8PJB4-F1
#
_entry.id   AF-A0A2V8PJB4-F1
#
_cell.length_a   1.000
_cell.length_b   1.000
_cell.length_c   1.000
_cell.angle_alpha   90.00
_cell.angle_beta   90.00
_cell.angle_gamma   90.00
#
_symmetry.space_group_name_H-M   'P 1'
#
loop_
_entity.id
_entity.type
_entity.pdbx_description
1 polymer ?
#
loop_
_entity_poly.entity_id
_entity_poly.type
_entity_poly.pdbx_seq_one_letter_code
_entity_poly.pdbx_strand_id
1 'polypeptide(L)'
;MIPASRLHRLTREHALLMTWACSAILLLAFPSRIGNRISFNLSSVSSSVDESEIDSALEQAATSALGQREGAIIVMDAQTGRIRALVNSQLAFGQALMPGSTMKPFTALAALRAGLIDKDSRTVCPGRFAGRSFSLACVHEDHLPPFTPSQAIAYSCNYYFATLGQRLGRDQLIETARQFGFGQLTGSDEETAGTLRPCETGNNAMIRESAHASEQSDCDAREAIGESDHIQVTPIQLLLAYTALVNGGRLWQPRISQSAPVERSRIDISQLHRAIVIDGMRGAVRYGTARNAHLDSLPLYILGKTGTSQPAKGFRSNGWFVGFASHTRADSSAEPSSNEIDLAVLVLLSRSHGAEAATLSKPIFETFAAETEDVRRKDAEEPRDRAEPSNSAIRNPQSAIVRVHLVTENITREISLEDYVLGVMRAEGSMETEPEALKALAIAIRTYAIKNRGRHAKDGYDFCSTTHCQRFSVSSPTVREGSIGSGALPNGRASDTILAAVKATEGQVLVDERGQPIDSYFGASCGGETANIGTLWGKTAPAYLRGGHDEFCITGPHANWTDVISRADLLRALQSDARTDVGSRFDQIIVNKRDETGRAEVITLEGEHRKIVRGWDFKIIVGRVLGWNLLKSSRFEVSRTGSNFIFRGRGFGHGLGLCQEGAHVMAQRGAGYQRILEKYFPGTRVNSASWKADLLLTNHPLPLGEARGEGLATGPNGLSLISSPSGSEKQIEVNFLHCSQATPLTPALSQRKQQSHFAPTELEYLFGSWTYNYFAPTGLKTNQRYLTISSDHFRVTYPASVDHRDAEQVLNTLESARADYLHRANAASVSISDIPILEIRLNESTGDFTARTGQPWWAAAATKGDRIELQPLALLKHRGVLVTTLRHELAHTVIDAVSHNRAPRWLEEGFAIHLAGEGRLFSHYLHGSLSTDELEKRLEHPRSQQEMRALYAASYHSVSTLIQSEGESGIWRRLASG
;
A
#
# COMPACT_ATOMS: atom_id res chain seq x y z
N MET A 1 -62.38 -5.03 -35.22
CA MET A 1 -63.58 -4.32 -34.69
C MET A 1 -63.17 -2.95 -34.17
N ILE A 2 -64.11 -2.01 -34.16
CA ILE A 2 -64.06 -0.55 -33.85
C ILE A 2 -65.44 -0.25 -33.18
N PRO A 3 -65.72 0.79 -32.33
CA PRO A 3 -64.96 1.95 -31.83
C PRO A 3 -64.49 1.79 -30.34
N ALA A 4 -63.79 2.71 -29.64
CA ALA A 4 -63.99 4.15 -29.30
C ALA A 4 -65.19 4.40 -28.33
N SER A 5 -65.23 5.46 -27.49
CA SER A 5 -64.58 6.79 -27.57
C SER A 5 -64.29 7.47 -26.20
N ARG A 6 -63.60 8.63 -26.26
CA ARG A 6 -63.33 9.57 -25.13
C ARG A 6 -64.53 10.50 -24.88
N LEU A 7 -64.66 11.12 -23.69
CA LEU A 7 -64.59 12.60 -23.47
C LEU A 7 -65.13 13.13 -22.11
N HIS A 8 -64.69 14.35 -21.75
CA HIS A 8 -65.26 15.33 -20.76
C HIS A 8 -65.05 15.05 -19.24
N ARG A 9 -64.90 16.06 -18.36
CA ARG A 9 -64.51 17.50 -18.50
C ARG A 9 -64.09 18.12 -17.14
N LEU A 10 -63.10 19.02 -17.20
CA LEU A 10 -62.90 20.31 -16.46
C LEU A 10 -63.31 20.54 -14.99
N THR A 11 -62.38 21.22 -14.27
CA THR A 11 -62.53 22.23 -13.19
C THR A 11 -63.25 21.86 -11.88
N ARG A 12 -62.69 22.03 -10.66
CA ARG A 12 -62.08 23.18 -9.92
C ARG A 12 -63.09 24.09 -9.19
N GLU A 13 -62.82 24.23 -7.87
CA GLU A 13 -63.04 25.38 -6.97
C GLU A 13 -64.36 25.57 -6.16
N HIS A 14 -64.16 25.55 -4.83
CA HIS A 14 -64.68 26.42 -3.76
C HIS A 14 -66.18 26.69 -3.55
N ALA A 15 -66.72 26.09 -2.47
CA ALA A 15 -67.63 26.73 -1.51
C ALA A 15 -67.18 26.29 -0.10
N LEU A 16 -66.84 27.11 0.91
CA LEU A 16 -67.37 28.37 1.48
C LEU A 16 -68.34 28.17 2.67
N LEU A 17 -67.76 28.29 3.87
CA LEU A 17 -68.27 28.97 5.09
C LEU A 17 -69.44 28.38 5.94
N MET A 18 -69.33 28.69 7.25
CA MET A 18 -70.32 28.50 8.36
C MET A 18 -70.64 27.04 8.75
N THR A 19 -70.90 26.67 10.01
CA THR A 19 -71.01 27.35 11.34
C THR A 19 -70.09 26.66 12.37
N TRP A 20 -69.46 27.26 13.38
CA TRP A 20 -69.89 28.12 14.51
C TRP A 20 -70.76 27.45 15.61
N ALA A 21 -70.05 27.01 16.67
CA ALA A 21 -70.38 27.02 18.11
C ALA A 21 -71.71 26.44 18.65
N CYS A 22 -71.63 25.41 19.51
CA CYS A 22 -72.07 25.46 20.91
C CYS A 22 -71.85 24.15 21.69
N SER A 23 -71.07 24.17 22.79
CA SER A 23 -71.33 23.48 24.07
C SER A 23 -70.15 23.65 25.03
N ALA A 24 -70.43 23.99 26.28
CA ALA A 24 -69.46 24.11 27.38
C ALA A 24 -70.16 23.83 28.73
N ILE A 25 -69.40 23.93 29.84
CA ILE A 25 -69.83 24.04 31.26
C ILE A 25 -69.74 22.73 32.10
N LEU A 26 -69.19 22.91 33.32
CA LEU A 26 -69.03 21.98 34.46
C LEU A 26 -68.04 20.80 34.26
N LEU A 27 -67.16 20.46 35.22
CA LEU A 27 -67.06 20.83 36.66
C LEU A 27 -65.77 21.59 37.03
N LEU A 28 -65.77 22.23 38.21
CA LEU A 28 -64.67 23.04 38.79
C LEU A 28 -64.37 22.64 40.24
N ALA A 29 -63.09 22.59 40.64
CA ALA A 29 -62.56 22.88 41.98
C ALA A 29 -61.01 22.92 41.93
N PHE A 30 -60.36 24.09 41.85
CA PHE A 30 -59.80 24.89 42.98
C PHE A 30 -58.42 24.36 43.51
N PRO A 31 -57.48 25.22 43.99
CA PRO A 31 -56.78 26.25 43.19
C PRO A 31 -55.26 26.41 43.53
N SER A 32 -54.66 27.48 42.99
CA SER A 32 -53.47 28.23 43.50
C SER A 32 -52.06 27.60 43.36
N ARG A 33 -51.00 28.37 43.07
CA ARG A 33 -50.86 29.83 42.83
C ARG A 33 -49.58 30.16 42.02
N ILE A 34 -49.71 31.11 41.06
CA ILE A 34 -48.75 32.16 40.64
C ILE A 34 -47.33 31.74 40.20
N GLY A 35 -46.81 32.18 39.04
CA GLY A 35 -47.44 33.08 38.05
C GLY A 35 -46.58 33.43 36.83
N ASN A 36 -47.20 34.14 35.89
CA ASN A 36 -46.68 34.40 34.55
C ASN A 36 -45.50 35.39 34.50
N ARG A 37 -44.58 35.15 33.57
CA ARG A 37 -44.34 36.11 32.47
C ARG A 37 -44.35 35.39 31.12
N ILE A 38 -45.33 35.73 30.29
CA ILE A 38 -45.32 35.38 28.86
C ILE A 38 -44.51 36.47 28.17
N SER A 39 -43.30 36.14 27.74
CA SER A 39 -42.54 36.92 26.75
C SER A 39 -42.81 36.35 25.36
N PHE A 40 -43.50 37.09 24.50
CA PHE A 40 -43.54 36.80 23.07
C PHE A 40 -42.12 36.90 22.52
N ASN A 41 -41.49 35.76 22.22
CA ASN A 41 -40.18 35.77 21.57
C ASN A 41 -40.38 35.80 20.05
N LEU A 42 -40.38 37.01 19.48
CA LEU A 42 -40.21 37.20 18.03
C LEU A 42 -38.75 36.88 17.68
N SER A 43 -38.42 35.59 17.63
CA SER A 43 -37.08 35.07 17.34
C SER A 43 -37.12 33.94 16.30
N SER A 44 -38.07 34.01 15.35
CA SER A 44 -38.15 33.15 14.16
C SER A 44 -37.73 33.87 12.88
N VAL A 45 -36.94 34.95 13.02
CA VAL A 45 -36.42 35.79 11.92
C VAL A 45 -34.93 36.02 12.19
N SER A 46 -34.14 34.93 12.20
CA SER A 46 -32.70 34.97 12.47
C SER A 46 -32.00 33.70 11.95
N SER A 47 -32.21 33.36 10.67
CA SER A 47 -31.43 32.31 9.98
C SER A 47 -31.48 32.47 8.44
N SER A 48 -31.62 33.71 7.97
CA SER A 48 -31.74 34.08 6.56
C SER A 48 -30.67 35.10 6.14
N VAL A 49 -29.43 34.89 6.60
CA VAL A 49 -28.26 35.19 5.77
C VAL A 49 -28.31 34.14 4.66
N ASP A 50 -28.38 34.57 3.41
CA ASP A 50 -29.35 33.94 2.52
C ASP A 50 -28.80 32.67 1.84
N GLU A 51 -29.54 31.57 1.93
CA GLU A 51 -29.28 30.39 1.08
C GLU A 51 -29.35 30.77 -0.41
N SER A 52 -30.12 31.80 -0.78
CA SER A 52 -30.16 32.40 -2.11
C SER A 52 -28.93 33.25 -2.45
N GLU A 53 -28.23 33.84 -1.47
CA GLU A 53 -26.93 34.50 -1.68
C GLU A 53 -25.85 33.45 -1.97
N ILE A 54 -25.80 32.38 -1.16
CA ILE A 54 -24.87 31.24 -1.34
C ILE A 54 -25.14 30.54 -2.68
N ASP A 55 -26.39 30.29 -3.04
CA ASP A 55 -26.75 29.71 -4.34
C ASP A 55 -26.37 30.63 -5.50
N SER A 56 -26.57 31.96 -5.36
CA SER A 56 -26.13 32.94 -6.37
C SER A 56 -24.61 32.96 -6.53
N ALA A 57 -23.86 32.84 -5.44
CA ALA A 57 -22.40 32.76 -5.47
C ALA A 57 -21.92 31.45 -6.14
N LEU A 58 -22.56 30.31 -5.85
CA LEU A 58 -22.28 29.03 -6.50
C LEU A 58 -22.65 29.02 -8.00
N GLU A 59 -23.75 29.65 -8.39
CA GLU A 59 -24.17 29.83 -9.78
C GLU A 59 -23.21 30.75 -10.55
N GLN A 60 -22.78 31.86 -9.94
CA GLN A 60 -21.76 32.74 -10.51
C GLN A 60 -20.40 32.04 -10.63
N ALA A 61 -19.99 31.26 -9.63
CA ALA A 61 -18.75 30.49 -9.66
C ALA A 61 -18.79 29.41 -10.75
N ALA A 62 -19.89 28.65 -10.86
CA ALA A 62 -20.07 27.64 -11.89
C ALA A 62 -20.13 28.26 -13.30
N THR A 63 -20.88 29.35 -13.49
CA THR A 63 -21.00 30.05 -14.77
C THR A 63 -19.64 30.62 -15.21
N SER A 64 -18.89 31.22 -14.28
CA SER A 64 -17.54 31.75 -14.54
C SER A 64 -16.53 30.63 -14.82
N ALA A 65 -16.62 29.51 -14.10
CA ALA A 65 -15.76 28.36 -14.28
C ALA A 65 -15.98 27.68 -15.64
N LEU A 66 -17.22 27.55 -16.12
CA LEU A 66 -17.53 27.01 -17.46
C LEU A 66 -17.20 28.02 -18.59
N GLY A 67 -17.51 29.30 -18.38
CA GLY A 67 -17.25 30.38 -19.33
C GLY A 67 -17.83 30.10 -20.72
N GLN A 68 -17.00 30.22 -21.76
CA GLN A 68 -17.39 29.96 -23.16
C GLN A 68 -17.12 28.50 -23.61
N ARG A 69 -16.88 27.57 -22.67
CA ARG A 69 -16.67 26.15 -23.02
C ARG A 69 -18.00 25.42 -23.14
N GLU A 70 -18.11 24.56 -24.14
CA GLU A 70 -19.27 23.70 -24.33
C GLU A 70 -19.29 22.62 -23.25
N GLY A 71 -20.31 22.62 -22.40
CA GLY A 71 -20.41 21.75 -21.24
C GLY A 71 -21.58 22.11 -20.34
N ALA A 72 -21.66 21.45 -19.19
CA ALA A 72 -22.66 21.68 -18.16
C ALA A 72 -22.04 21.50 -16.78
N ILE A 73 -22.53 22.27 -15.80
CA ILE A 73 -22.14 22.16 -14.40
C ILE A 73 -23.40 22.06 -13.55
N ILE A 74 -23.43 21.07 -12.66
CA ILE A 74 -24.49 20.89 -11.68
C ILE A 74 -23.86 20.92 -10.30
N VAL A 75 -24.37 21.78 -9.43
CA VAL A 75 -24.02 21.83 -8.00
C VAL A 75 -25.27 21.47 -7.22
N MET A 76 -25.15 20.53 -6.27
CA MET A 76 -26.29 19.92 -5.59
C MET A 76 -25.96 19.61 -4.12
N ASP A 77 -26.95 19.77 -3.27
CA ASP A 77 -26.96 19.27 -1.89
C ASP A 77 -27.05 17.74 -1.89
N ALA A 78 -26.01 17.08 -1.37
CA ALA A 78 -25.87 15.62 -1.39
C ALA A 78 -26.79 14.90 -0.37
N GLN A 79 -27.33 15.65 0.61
CA GLN A 79 -28.19 15.14 1.68
C GLN A 79 -29.68 15.23 1.35
N THR A 80 -30.08 16.03 0.36
CA THR A 80 -31.49 16.34 0.07
C THR A 80 -31.84 16.44 -1.42
N GLY A 81 -30.88 16.29 -2.33
CA GLY A 81 -31.09 16.38 -3.79
C GLY A 81 -31.42 17.78 -4.31
N ARG A 82 -31.25 18.83 -3.49
CA ARG A 82 -31.51 20.22 -3.88
C ARG A 82 -30.41 20.71 -4.82
N ILE A 83 -30.77 21.11 -6.03
CA ILE A 83 -29.85 21.80 -6.92
C ILE A 83 -29.57 23.19 -6.33
N ARG A 84 -28.29 23.50 -6.16
CA ARG A 84 -27.74 24.78 -5.67
C ARG A 84 -27.41 25.71 -6.84
N ALA A 85 -26.90 25.14 -7.94
CA ALA A 85 -26.58 25.84 -9.19
C ALA A 85 -26.66 24.88 -10.39
N LEU A 86 -27.01 25.39 -11.58
CA LEU A 86 -27.28 24.62 -12.80
C LEU A 86 -26.93 25.39 -14.09
N VAL A 87 -25.68 25.25 -14.53
CA VAL A 87 -25.20 25.81 -15.79
C VAL A 87 -25.48 24.83 -16.92
N ASN A 88 -26.23 25.30 -17.94
CA ASN A 88 -26.68 24.51 -19.10
C ASN A 88 -27.60 23.32 -18.74
N SER A 89 -28.81 23.65 -18.26
CA SER A 89 -29.87 22.69 -17.94
C SER A 89 -30.22 21.73 -19.10
N GLN A 90 -30.26 22.20 -20.34
CA GLN A 90 -30.60 21.38 -21.50
C GLN A 90 -29.59 20.23 -21.70
N LEU A 91 -28.29 20.48 -21.53
CA LEU A 91 -27.29 19.42 -21.58
C LEU A 91 -27.30 18.55 -20.32
N ALA A 92 -27.55 19.16 -19.14
CA ALA A 92 -27.58 18.46 -17.85
C ALA A 92 -28.69 17.40 -17.73
N PHE A 93 -29.86 17.66 -18.32
CA PHE A 93 -31.05 16.80 -18.26
C PHE A 93 -31.41 16.14 -19.61
N GLY A 94 -31.08 16.76 -20.74
CA GLY A 94 -31.57 16.36 -22.06
C GLY A 94 -30.64 15.48 -22.90
N GLN A 95 -29.36 15.31 -22.54
CA GLN A 95 -28.42 14.52 -23.34
C GLN A 95 -27.79 13.36 -22.58
N ALA A 96 -28.13 12.14 -22.99
CA ALA A 96 -27.46 10.93 -22.53
C ALA A 96 -26.13 10.71 -23.28
N LEU A 97 -25.05 10.47 -22.52
CA LEU A 97 -23.68 10.34 -23.01
C LEU A 97 -22.98 9.15 -22.33
N MET A 98 -21.92 8.62 -22.94
CA MET A 98 -21.13 7.55 -22.31
C MET A 98 -20.44 8.07 -21.03
N PRO A 99 -20.54 7.36 -19.88
CA PRO A 99 -19.94 7.80 -18.63
C PRO A 99 -18.40 7.70 -18.61
N GLY A 100 -17.82 6.87 -19.50
CA GLY A 100 -16.40 6.56 -19.50
C GLY A 100 -15.94 6.07 -18.14
N SER A 101 -14.72 6.46 -17.76
CA SER A 101 -14.11 6.04 -16.49
C SER A 101 -14.85 6.47 -15.20
N THR A 102 -15.97 7.19 -15.27
CA THR A 102 -16.88 7.36 -14.11
C THR A 102 -17.74 6.12 -13.82
N MET A 103 -17.78 5.11 -14.70
CA MET A 103 -18.44 3.82 -14.40
C MET A 103 -17.71 3.00 -13.33
N LYS A 104 -16.37 3.12 -13.28
CA LYS A 104 -15.48 2.19 -12.56
C LYS A 104 -15.78 1.98 -11.07
N PRO A 105 -16.19 3.00 -10.28
CA PRO A 105 -16.68 2.81 -8.91
C PRO A 105 -17.88 1.86 -8.79
N PHE A 106 -18.83 1.88 -9.73
CA PHE A 106 -19.98 0.97 -9.74
C PHE A 106 -19.56 -0.44 -10.15
N THR A 107 -18.60 -0.58 -11.08
CA THR A 107 -17.96 -1.86 -11.42
C THR A 107 -17.21 -2.46 -10.23
N ALA A 108 -16.47 -1.65 -9.48
CA ALA A 108 -15.82 -2.07 -8.24
C ALA A 108 -16.84 -2.58 -7.22
N LEU A 109 -17.92 -1.82 -6.99
CA LEU A 109 -18.98 -2.20 -6.06
C LEU A 109 -19.71 -3.49 -6.48
N ALA A 110 -20.01 -3.66 -7.77
CA ALA A 110 -20.59 -4.89 -8.30
C ALA A 110 -19.68 -6.10 -8.06
N ALA A 111 -18.37 -5.97 -8.33
CA ALA A 111 -17.42 -7.05 -8.12
C ALA A 111 -17.11 -7.35 -6.64
N LEU A 112 -17.16 -6.34 -5.77
CA LEU A 112 -17.10 -6.51 -4.31
C LEU A 112 -18.35 -7.26 -3.80
N ARG A 113 -19.55 -6.90 -4.27
CA ARG A 113 -20.80 -7.62 -3.97
C ARG A 113 -20.77 -9.08 -4.45
N ALA A 114 -20.16 -9.33 -5.62
CA ALA A 114 -19.97 -10.66 -6.19
C ALA A 114 -18.83 -11.48 -5.56
N GLY A 115 -18.05 -10.91 -4.63
CA GLY A 115 -16.90 -11.59 -4.01
C GLY A 115 -15.72 -11.85 -4.96
N LEU A 116 -15.67 -11.18 -6.12
CA LEU A 116 -14.63 -11.35 -7.14
C LEU A 116 -13.33 -10.60 -6.81
N ILE A 117 -13.43 -9.63 -5.90
CA ILE A 117 -12.34 -8.85 -5.30
C ILE A 117 -12.72 -8.48 -3.85
N ASP A 118 -11.71 -8.13 -3.06
CA ASP A 118 -11.81 -7.56 -1.72
C ASP A 118 -10.77 -6.43 -1.54
N LYS A 119 -10.62 -5.87 -0.32
CA LYS A 119 -9.63 -4.81 -0.05
C LYS A 119 -8.17 -5.24 -0.26
N ASP A 120 -7.86 -6.54 -0.17
CA ASP A 120 -6.50 -7.09 -0.18
C ASP A 120 -6.10 -7.68 -1.53
N SER A 121 -7.07 -7.83 -2.44
CA SER A 121 -6.89 -8.19 -3.84
C SER A 121 -5.94 -7.25 -4.56
N ARG A 122 -5.05 -7.80 -5.40
CA ARG A 122 -4.02 -7.07 -6.14
C ARG A 122 -4.00 -7.48 -7.60
N THR A 123 -3.99 -6.51 -8.51
CA THR A 123 -3.89 -6.77 -9.97
C THR A 123 -2.74 -5.97 -10.56
N VAL A 124 -1.81 -6.66 -11.24
CA VAL A 124 -0.75 -6.01 -12.03
C VAL A 124 -1.36 -5.42 -13.30
N CYS A 125 -1.02 -4.18 -13.65
CA CYS A 125 -1.40 -3.58 -14.92
C CYS A 125 -0.23 -3.61 -15.93
N PRO A 126 -0.35 -4.28 -17.09
CA PRO A 126 0.67 -4.30 -18.14
C PRO A 126 0.55 -3.06 -19.06
N GLY A 127 0.29 -1.88 -18.48
CA GLY A 127 0.09 -0.60 -19.19
C GLY A 127 -1.16 -0.46 -20.07
N ARG A 128 -1.81 -1.55 -20.48
CA ARG A 128 -2.97 -1.51 -21.40
C ARG A 128 -3.89 -2.71 -21.28
N PHE A 129 -5.16 -2.52 -21.63
CA PHE A 129 -6.07 -3.61 -21.99
C PHE A 129 -5.95 -3.92 -23.49
N ALA A 130 -6.05 -5.20 -23.85
CA ALA A 130 -6.14 -5.66 -25.23
C ALA A 130 -7.17 -6.79 -25.31
N GLY A 131 -8.35 -6.49 -25.84
CA GLY A 131 -9.38 -7.45 -26.20
C GLY A 131 -9.24 -7.92 -27.65
N ARG A 132 -10.25 -8.62 -28.15
CA ARG A 132 -10.32 -9.14 -29.53
C ARG A 132 -10.64 -8.05 -30.57
N SER A 133 -11.44 -7.06 -30.18
CA SER A 133 -12.06 -6.03 -31.00
C SER A 133 -11.63 -4.60 -30.63
N PHE A 134 -11.02 -4.42 -29.46
CA PHE A 134 -10.51 -3.13 -29.00
C PHE A 134 -9.29 -3.25 -28.10
N SER A 135 -8.51 -2.18 -28.04
CA SER A 135 -7.35 -2.03 -27.15
C SER A 135 -7.37 -0.64 -26.55
N LEU A 136 -6.97 -0.52 -25.29
CA LEU A 136 -7.00 0.76 -24.57
C LEU A 136 -5.82 0.87 -23.60
N ALA A 137 -4.95 1.85 -23.87
CA ALA A 137 -3.86 2.21 -22.96
C ALA A 137 -4.39 2.75 -21.63
N CYS A 138 -3.65 2.53 -20.54
CA CYS A 138 -3.97 3.10 -19.24
C CYS A 138 -3.48 4.56 -19.14
N VAL A 139 -4.08 5.32 -18.22
CA VAL A 139 -3.81 6.75 -18.01
C VAL A 139 -2.83 7.01 -16.86
N HIS A 140 -1.99 6.04 -16.55
CA HIS A 140 -1.02 6.05 -15.46
C HIS A 140 0.30 5.41 -15.92
N GLU A 141 1.37 5.59 -15.14
CA GLU A 141 2.69 5.03 -15.44
C GLU A 141 2.70 3.50 -15.49
N ASP A 142 3.48 2.92 -16.42
CA ASP A 142 3.55 1.48 -16.71
C ASP A 142 4.32 0.64 -15.66
N HIS A 143 4.81 1.27 -14.59
CA HIS A 143 5.71 0.68 -13.58
C HIS A 143 5.22 0.92 -12.13
N LEU A 144 3.90 1.09 -11.96
CA LEU A 144 3.26 1.18 -10.65
C LEU A 144 3.08 -0.22 -10.02
N PRO A 145 3.06 -0.34 -8.68
CA PRO A 145 2.84 -1.62 -7.99
C PRO A 145 1.47 -2.24 -8.29
N PRO A 146 1.25 -3.54 -7.99
CA PRO A 146 -0.04 -4.20 -8.14
C PRO A 146 -1.16 -3.44 -7.40
N PHE A 147 -2.20 -3.01 -8.13
CA PHE A 147 -3.21 -2.12 -7.58
C PHE A 147 -4.18 -2.82 -6.63
N THR A 148 -4.46 -2.19 -5.48
CA THR A 148 -5.70 -2.42 -4.72
C THR A 148 -6.92 -1.94 -5.53
N PRO A 149 -8.17 -2.32 -5.19
CA PRO A 149 -9.35 -1.72 -5.83
C PRO A 149 -9.39 -0.19 -5.70
N SER A 150 -9.08 0.35 -4.51
CA SER A 150 -8.99 1.81 -4.28
C SER A 150 -7.97 2.47 -5.21
N GLN A 151 -6.77 1.89 -5.33
CA GLN A 151 -5.71 2.43 -6.19
C GLN A 151 -6.10 2.33 -7.68
N ALA A 152 -6.79 1.26 -8.08
CA ALA A 152 -7.30 1.12 -9.43
C ALA A 152 -8.34 2.19 -9.77
N ILE A 153 -9.23 2.55 -8.82
CA ILE A 153 -10.16 3.68 -8.94
C ILE A 153 -9.38 5.00 -9.06
N ALA A 154 -8.40 5.24 -8.19
CA ALA A 154 -7.61 6.46 -8.11
C ALA A 154 -6.81 6.74 -9.40
N TYR A 155 -6.03 5.76 -9.85
CA TYR A 155 -5.29 5.79 -11.12
C TYR A 155 -6.16 5.48 -12.34
N SER A 156 -7.45 5.20 -12.14
CA SER A 156 -8.43 4.94 -13.21
C SER A 156 -8.01 3.83 -14.19
N CYS A 157 -7.33 2.78 -13.70
CA CYS A 157 -6.66 1.76 -14.51
C CYS A 157 -7.62 1.08 -15.51
N ASN A 158 -7.30 1.14 -16.81
CA ASN A 158 -8.15 0.54 -17.85
C ASN A 158 -8.06 -1.00 -17.84
N TYR A 159 -6.86 -1.57 -17.70
CA TYR A 159 -6.68 -3.03 -17.62
C TYR A 159 -7.43 -3.65 -16.43
N TYR A 160 -7.33 -3.03 -15.25
CA TYR A 160 -7.98 -3.53 -14.03
C TYR A 160 -9.49 -3.69 -14.23
N PHE A 161 -10.16 -2.65 -14.71
CA PHE A 161 -11.62 -2.66 -14.81
C PHE A 161 -12.14 -3.42 -16.04
N ALA A 162 -11.41 -3.41 -17.16
CA ALA A 162 -11.75 -4.23 -18.31
C ALA A 162 -11.65 -5.74 -17.99
N THR A 163 -10.55 -6.21 -17.37
CA THR A 163 -10.42 -7.62 -16.96
C THR A 163 -11.33 -8.00 -15.80
N LEU A 164 -11.69 -7.05 -14.93
CA LEU A 164 -12.71 -7.26 -13.91
C LEU A 164 -14.11 -7.40 -14.54
N GLY A 165 -14.43 -6.61 -15.56
CA GLY A 165 -15.66 -6.73 -16.35
C GLY A 165 -15.83 -8.13 -16.95
N GLN A 166 -14.78 -8.65 -17.58
CA GLN A 166 -14.75 -10.01 -18.15
C GLN A 166 -14.97 -11.13 -17.11
N ARG A 167 -14.69 -10.86 -15.82
CA ARG A 167 -14.93 -11.80 -14.70
C ARG A 167 -16.28 -11.61 -14.03
N LEU A 168 -16.80 -10.39 -14.05
CA LEU A 168 -18.08 -9.98 -13.47
C LEU A 168 -19.27 -10.39 -14.36
N GLY A 169 -19.07 -10.32 -15.68
CA GLY A 169 -20.13 -10.38 -16.66
C GLY A 169 -21.02 -9.14 -16.63
N ARG A 170 -21.70 -8.87 -17.75
CA ARG A 170 -22.58 -7.72 -17.89
C ARG A 170 -23.73 -7.67 -16.86
N ASP A 171 -24.39 -8.78 -16.55
CA ASP A 171 -25.65 -8.74 -15.79
C ASP A 171 -25.49 -8.15 -14.38
N GLN A 172 -24.44 -8.52 -13.65
CA GLN A 172 -24.17 -8.02 -12.29
C GLN A 172 -23.78 -6.52 -12.30
N LEU A 173 -23.12 -6.06 -13.38
CA LEU A 173 -22.83 -4.64 -13.61
C LEU A 173 -24.12 -3.85 -13.89
N ILE A 174 -24.96 -4.35 -14.80
CA ILE A 174 -26.20 -3.69 -15.24
C ILE A 174 -27.25 -3.69 -14.12
N GLU A 175 -27.34 -4.75 -13.32
CA GLU A 175 -28.18 -4.77 -12.11
C GLU A 175 -27.73 -3.69 -11.13
N THR A 176 -26.43 -3.65 -10.80
CA THR A 176 -25.86 -2.63 -9.91
C THR A 176 -26.13 -1.22 -10.45
N ALA A 177 -25.79 -0.94 -11.72
CA ALA A 177 -26.04 0.36 -12.34
C ALA A 177 -27.53 0.76 -12.30
N ARG A 178 -28.45 -0.18 -12.58
CA ARG A 178 -29.90 0.05 -12.52
C ARG A 178 -30.40 0.35 -11.10
N GLN A 179 -29.83 -0.27 -10.06
CA GLN A 179 -30.13 0.09 -8.66
C GLN A 179 -29.76 1.55 -8.36
N PHE A 180 -28.64 2.05 -8.91
CA PHE A 180 -28.22 3.45 -8.84
C PHE A 180 -28.96 4.40 -9.81
N GLY A 181 -30.04 3.95 -10.45
CA GLY A 181 -30.89 4.79 -11.30
C GLY A 181 -30.38 4.99 -12.74
N PHE A 182 -29.31 4.30 -13.16
CA PHE A 182 -28.88 4.34 -14.56
C PHE A 182 -30.01 3.81 -15.46
N GLY A 183 -30.23 4.48 -16.60
CA GLY A 183 -31.28 4.10 -17.54
C GLY A 183 -32.71 4.47 -17.14
N GLN A 184 -32.90 5.28 -16.10
CA GLN A 184 -34.23 5.66 -15.58
C GLN A 184 -34.38 7.18 -15.55
N LEU A 185 -35.59 7.69 -15.84
CA LEU A 185 -35.95 9.08 -15.54
C LEU A 185 -35.64 9.38 -14.06
N THR A 186 -35.15 10.59 -13.77
CA THR A 186 -34.76 11.05 -12.43
C THR A 186 -35.93 11.63 -11.64
N GLY A 187 -36.97 12.10 -12.34
CA GLY A 187 -38.14 12.78 -11.78
C GLY A 187 -38.10 14.30 -11.96
N SER A 188 -37.60 14.79 -13.10
CA SER A 188 -37.65 16.22 -13.47
C SER A 188 -38.41 16.44 -14.77
N ASP A 189 -39.04 17.61 -14.89
CA ASP A 189 -39.73 18.01 -16.11
C ASP A 189 -38.72 18.18 -17.27
N GLU A 190 -39.14 17.78 -18.48
CA GLU A 190 -38.37 17.85 -19.73
C GLU A 190 -36.99 17.14 -19.75
N GLU A 191 -36.83 16.06 -18.97
CA GLU A 191 -35.61 15.24 -18.98
C GLU A 191 -35.58 14.12 -20.04
N THR A 192 -34.37 13.64 -20.37
CA THR A 192 -34.14 12.42 -21.16
C THR A 192 -33.59 11.30 -20.27
N ALA A 193 -34.12 10.10 -20.40
CA ALA A 193 -33.51 8.93 -19.75
C ALA A 193 -32.21 8.52 -20.47
N GLY A 194 -31.16 8.26 -19.70
CA GLY A 194 -30.03 7.44 -20.13
C GLY A 194 -30.46 6.06 -20.65
N THR A 195 -29.52 5.33 -21.24
CA THR A 195 -29.76 4.03 -21.87
C THR A 195 -28.92 2.92 -21.24
N LEU A 196 -29.54 1.74 -21.05
CA LEU A 196 -28.87 0.48 -20.72
C LEU A 196 -29.27 -0.59 -21.76
N ARG A 197 -28.86 -0.38 -23.02
CA ARG A 197 -29.10 -1.28 -24.16
C ARG A 197 -28.35 -2.61 -23.95
N PRO A 198 -28.87 -3.76 -24.42
CA PRO A 198 -28.10 -5.01 -24.52
C PRO A 198 -26.85 -4.86 -25.40
N CYS A 199 -25.86 -5.73 -25.21
CA CYS A 199 -24.86 -5.98 -26.25
C CYS A 199 -25.56 -6.65 -27.44
N GLU A 200 -25.45 -6.09 -28.66
CA GLU A 200 -26.04 -6.68 -29.86
C GLU A 200 -25.19 -7.84 -30.44
N THR A 201 -24.90 -8.85 -29.61
CA THR A 201 -24.58 -10.21 -30.08
C THR A 201 -25.88 -11.02 -30.06
N GLY A 202 -26.40 -11.36 -31.25
CA GLY A 202 -27.82 -11.68 -31.45
C GLY A 202 -28.42 -12.78 -30.56
N ASN A 203 -29.71 -12.63 -30.25
CA ASN A 203 -30.52 -13.59 -29.50
C ASN A 203 -30.38 -15.03 -30.08
N ASN A 204 -30.28 -16.03 -29.19
CA ASN A 204 -30.09 -17.48 -29.44
C ASN A 204 -28.64 -18.02 -29.43
N ALA A 205 -27.69 -17.34 -28.77
CA ALA A 205 -26.47 -17.99 -28.32
C ALA A 205 -26.77 -18.99 -27.16
N MET A 206 -27.06 -20.26 -27.49
CA MET A 206 -27.03 -21.34 -26.49
C MET A 206 -25.65 -21.41 -25.85
N ILE A 207 -25.59 -21.64 -24.53
CA ILE A 207 -24.33 -21.91 -23.83
C ILE A 207 -23.69 -23.16 -24.44
N ARG A 208 -22.52 -22.99 -25.08
CA ARG A 208 -21.68 -24.07 -25.58
C ARG A 208 -20.29 -23.94 -24.99
N GLU A 209 -19.81 -25.01 -24.38
CA GLU A 209 -18.45 -25.09 -23.84
C GLU A 209 -17.42 -25.16 -24.98
N SER A 210 -16.70 -24.06 -25.23
CA SER A 210 -15.32 -24.13 -25.77
C SER A 210 -14.62 -22.75 -25.82
N ALA A 211 -13.46 -22.69 -25.17
CA ALA A 211 -12.25 -21.96 -25.58
C ALA A 211 -12.33 -20.51 -26.14
N HIS A 212 -11.76 -19.58 -25.36
CA HIS A 212 -11.25 -18.24 -25.75
C HIS A 212 -12.26 -17.14 -26.13
N ALA A 213 -12.46 -16.20 -25.19
CA ALA A 213 -12.94 -14.81 -25.37
C ALA A 213 -13.90 -14.55 -26.55
N SER A 214 -15.19 -14.76 -26.28
CA SER A 214 -16.29 -14.34 -27.17
C SER A 214 -16.41 -12.82 -27.27
N GLU A 215 -17.15 -12.34 -28.27
CA GLU A 215 -17.43 -10.91 -28.48
C GLU A 215 -18.19 -10.29 -27.30
N GLN A 216 -18.97 -11.08 -26.56
CA GLN A 216 -19.57 -10.68 -25.29
C GLN A 216 -18.52 -10.28 -24.24
N SER A 217 -17.40 -10.99 -24.16
CA SER A 217 -16.34 -10.69 -23.17
C SER A 217 -15.70 -9.32 -23.42
N ASP A 218 -15.53 -8.93 -24.69
CA ASP A 218 -15.09 -7.59 -25.06
C ASP A 218 -16.16 -6.52 -24.77
N CYS A 219 -17.45 -6.88 -24.90
CA CYS A 219 -18.56 -6.00 -24.51
C CYS A 219 -18.58 -5.75 -23.00
N ASP A 220 -18.49 -6.81 -22.19
CA ASP A 220 -18.38 -6.75 -20.72
C ASP A 220 -17.20 -5.86 -20.31
N ALA A 221 -16.05 -6.01 -20.99
CA ALA A 221 -14.84 -5.23 -20.76
C ALA A 221 -15.03 -3.73 -21.07
N ARG A 222 -15.69 -3.39 -22.19
CA ARG A 222 -16.02 -1.99 -22.57
C ARG A 222 -17.01 -1.34 -21.61
N GLU A 223 -18.04 -2.08 -21.22
CA GLU A 223 -19.08 -1.59 -20.32
C GLU A 223 -18.54 -1.35 -18.91
N ALA A 224 -17.69 -2.24 -18.40
CA ALA A 224 -17.00 -2.10 -17.12
C ALA A 224 -16.03 -0.90 -17.02
N ILE A 225 -15.62 -0.32 -18.15
CA ILE A 225 -14.83 0.92 -18.20
C ILE A 225 -15.63 2.15 -18.66
N GLY A 226 -16.90 1.96 -19.04
CA GLY A 226 -17.81 3.00 -19.53
C GLY A 226 -17.59 3.48 -20.97
N GLU A 227 -16.80 2.75 -21.77
CA GLU A 227 -16.51 3.06 -23.18
C GLU A 227 -17.36 2.18 -24.11
N SER A 228 -18.69 2.20 -23.88
CA SER A 228 -19.71 1.47 -24.65
C SER A 228 -20.98 2.30 -24.75
N ASP A 229 -21.50 2.55 -25.95
CA ASP A 229 -22.72 3.34 -26.17
C ASP A 229 -24.01 2.57 -25.84
N HIS A 230 -23.88 1.29 -25.47
CA HIS A 230 -24.90 0.53 -24.78
C HIS A 230 -25.25 1.14 -23.41
N ILE A 231 -24.28 1.76 -22.72
CA ILE A 231 -24.45 2.44 -21.44
C ILE A 231 -24.26 3.94 -21.63
N GLN A 232 -25.37 4.68 -21.54
CA GLN A 232 -25.39 6.14 -21.62
C GLN A 232 -26.14 6.71 -20.42
N VAL A 233 -25.66 7.82 -19.86
CA VAL A 233 -26.26 8.53 -18.73
C VAL A 233 -26.35 10.02 -19.02
N THR A 234 -27.38 10.68 -18.51
CA THR A 234 -27.36 12.14 -18.42
C THR A 234 -26.45 12.59 -17.28
N PRO A 235 -25.92 13.83 -17.32
CA PRO A 235 -25.21 14.42 -16.19
C PRO A 235 -25.98 14.31 -14.86
N ILE A 236 -27.28 14.63 -14.83
CA ILE A 236 -28.05 14.55 -13.59
C ILE A 236 -28.20 13.11 -13.06
N GLN A 237 -28.40 12.10 -13.93
CA GLN A 237 -28.41 10.68 -13.52
C GLN A 237 -27.09 10.28 -12.85
N LEU A 238 -25.96 10.68 -13.45
CA LEU A 238 -24.63 10.33 -12.95
C LEU A 238 -24.36 10.99 -11.59
N LEU A 239 -24.73 12.26 -11.40
CA LEU A 239 -24.60 12.96 -10.13
C LEU A 239 -25.43 12.31 -9.02
N LEU A 240 -26.68 11.94 -9.29
CA LEU A 240 -27.56 11.29 -8.32
C LEU A 240 -27.08 9.88 -7.95
N ALA A 241 -26.59 9.11 -8.93
CA ALA A 241 -26.01 7.78 -8.71
C ALA A 241 -24.78 7.85 -7.78
N TYR A 242 -23.86 8.78 -8.06
CA TYR A 242 -22.71 9.04 -7.19
C TYR A 242 -23.13 9.58 -5.81
N THR A 243 -24.18 10.41 -5.76
CA THR A 243 -24.71 10.94 -4.50
C THR A 243 -25.22 9.80 -3.63
N ALA A 244 -25.97 8.84 -4.17
CA ALA A 244 -26.41 7.65 -3.45
C ALA A 244 -25.23 6.75 -3.00
N LEU A 245 -24.20 6.59 -3.84
CA LEU A 245 -22.98 5.86 -3.50
C LEU A 245 -22.23 6.48 -2.31
N VAL A 246 -22.21 7.81 -2.24
CA VAL A 246 -21.47 8.59 -1.24
C VAL A 246 -22.27 8.80 0.05
N ASN A 247 -23.58 9.10 -0.03
CA ASN A 247 -24.45 9.48 1.09
C ASN A 247 -25.07 8.29 1.86
N GLY A 248 -24.56 7.07 1.66
CA GLY A 248 -25.04 5.88 2.38
C GLY A 248 -26.27 5.21 1.75
N GLY A 249 -26.45 5.33 0.44
CA GLY A 249 -27.43 4.58 -0.34
C GLY A 249 -28.73 5.34 -0.69
N ARG A 250 -28.86 6.63 -0.36
CA ARG A 250 -30.10 7.41 -0.58
C ARG A 250 -30.11 8.01 -1.98
N LEU A 251 -30.92 7.43 -2.87
CA LEU A 251 -31.12 7.94 -4.22
C LEU A 251 -32.23 9.00 -4.21
N TRP A 252 -31.84 10.28 -4.28
CA TRP A 252 -32.77 11.41 -4.30
C TRP A 252 -33.45 11.60 -5.65
N GLN A 253 -34.62 12.25 -5.63
CA GLN A 253 -35.17 12.97 -6.78
C GLN A 253 -34.51 14.36 -6.83
N PRO A 254 -34.01 14.81 -7.99
CA PRO A 254 -33.42 16.14 -8.11
C PRO A 254 -34.53 17.20 -8.07
N ARG A 255 -34.27 18.32 -7.39
CA ARG A 255 -35.24 19.41 -7.22
C ARG A 255 -34.55 20.77 -7.28
N ILE A 256 -35.17 21.72 -7.98
CA ILE A 256 -34.72 23.13 -8.01
C ILE A 256 -35.38 23.93 -6.87
N SER A 257 -36.62 23.58 -6.48
CA SER A 257 -37.34 24.28 -5.42
C SER A 257 -37.01 23.78 -4.00
N GLN A 258 -37.24 24.65 -3.01
CA GLN A 258 -37.08 24.37 -1.57
C GLN A 258 -38.18 23.44 -0.99
N SER A 259 -38.84 22.62 -1.82
CA SER A 259 -39.80 21.60 -1.37
C SER A 259 -39.15 20.53 -0.47
N ALA A 260 -39.97 19.69 0.18
CA ALA A 260 -39.45 18.58 0.96
C ALA A 260 -38.67 17.59 0.06
N PRO A 261 -37.51 17.04 0.51
CA PRO A 261 -36.73 16.10 -0.28
C PRO A 261 -37.44 14.75 -0.45
N VAL A 262 -37.29 14.14 -1.63
CA VAL A 262 -37.96 12.88 -1.99
C VAL A 262 -36.91 11.79 -2.21
N GLU A 263 -36.83 10.83 -1.30
CA GLU A 263 -36.00 9.63 -1.44
C GLU A 263 -36.72 8.66 -2.39
N ARG A 264 -36.16 8.42 -3.57
CA ARG A 264 -36.75 7.54 -4.60
C ARG A 264 -36.54 6.07 -4.29
N SER A 265 -35.37 5.74 -3.74
CA SER A 265 -35.01 4.41 -3.28
C SER A 265 -33.84 4.46 -2.29
N ARG A 266 -33.68 3.37 -1.54
CA ARG A 266 -32.49 3.11 -0.73
C ARG A 266 -31.77 1.88 -1.24
N ILE A 267 -30.47 2.03 -1.47
CA ILE A 267 -29.58 1.01 -2.01
C ILE A 267 -28.76 0.44 -0.84
N ASP A 268 -28.77 -0.88 -0.66
CA ASP A 268 -27.89 -1.51 0.33
C ASP A 268 -26.43 -1.50 -0.14
N ILE A 269 -25.55 -0.94 0.69
CA ILE A 269 -24.12 -0.81 0.45
C ILE A 269 -23.41 -1.10 1.77
N SER A 270 -22.67 -2.22 1.86
CA SER A 270 -21.91 -2.53 3.06
C SER A 270 -20.89 -1.44 3.35
N GLN A 271 -20.70 -1.09 4.62
CA GLN A 271 -19.76 -0.04 5.04
C GLN A 271 -18.34 -0.30 4.51
N LEU A 272 -17.92 -1.57 4.46
CA LEU A 272 -16.64 -1.99 3.90
C LEU A 272 -16.55 -1.71 2.38
N HIS A 273 -17.59 -2.05 1.61
CA HIS A 273 -17.56 -1.83 0.16
C HIS A 273 -17.61 -0.34 -0.18
N ARG A 274 -18.41 0.45 0.56
CA ARG A 274 -18.41 1.91 0.44
C ARG A 274 -17.04 2.50 0.76
N ALA A 275 -16.42 2.13 1.88
CA ALA A 275 -15.11 2.65 2.28
C ALA A 275 -14.00 2.37 1.24
N ILE A 276 -13.98 1.18 0.63
CA ILE A 276 -13.01 0.84 -0.45
C ILE A 276 -13.20 1.77 -1.67
N VAL A 277 -14.45 2.06 -2.04
CA VAL A 277 -14.76 2.93 -3.17
C VAL A 277 -14.46 4.40 -2.85
N ILE A 278 -14.79 4.86 -1.64
CA ILE A 278 -14.53 6.23 -1.17
C ILE A 278 -13.03 6.53 -1.03
N ASP A 279 -12.24 5.60 -0.47
CA ASP A 279 -10.78 5.68 -0.43
C ASP A 279 -10.20 5.81 -1.86
N GLY A 280 -10.74 5.07 -2.82
CA GLY A 280 -10.38 5.21 -4.23
C GLY A 280 -10.73 6.57 -4.84
N MET A 281 -11.89 7.14 -4.49
CA MET A 281 -12.30 8.48 -4.94
C MET A 281 -11.49 9.61 -4.28
N ARG A 282 -11.10 9.49 -3.01
CA ARG A 282 -10.18 10.46 -2.38
C ARG A 282 -8.74 10.28 -2.87
N GLY A 283 -8.34 9.05 -3.18
CA GLY A 283 -7.07 8.77 -3.85
C GLY A 283 -6.97 9.40 -5.24
N ALA A 284 -8.07 9.40 -6.02
CA ALA A 284 -8.14 10.07 -7.31
C ALA A 284 -7.80 11.57 -7.20
N VAL A 285 -8.27 12.24 -6.14
CA VAL A 285 -8.01 13.65 -5.85
C VAL A 285 -6.58 13.88 -5.32
N ARG A 286 -6.08 13.04 -4.40
CA ARG A 286 -4.80 13.28 -3.71
C ARG A 286 -3.54 12.86 -4.49
N TYR A 287 -3.62 11.83 -5.32
CA TYR A 287 -2.45 11.29 -6.04
C TYR A 287 -2.74 10.72 -7.43
N GLY A 288 -4.01 10.44 -7.72
CA GLY A 288 -4.49 9.88 -8.97
C GLY A 288 -4.91 10.92 -10.01
N THR A 289 -5.93 10.58 -10.78
CA THR A 289 -6.31 11.29 -12.02
C THR A 289 -6.86 12.71 -11.87
N ALA A 290 -7.17 13.19 -10.67
CA ALA A 290 -7.61 14.55 -10.39
C ALA A 290 -6.57 15.41 -9.64
N ARG A 291 -5.37 14.87 -9.33
CA ARG A 291 -4.33 15.56 -8.51
C ARG A 291 -3.95 16.96 -9.01
N ASN A 292 -3.96 17.17 -10.33
CA ASN A 292 -3.59 18.44 -10.97
C ASN A 292 -4.66 19.55 -10.76
N ALA A 293 -5.84 19.21 -10.23
CA ALA A 293 -6.85 20.18 -9.82
C ALA A 293 -6.58 20.77 -8.42
N HIS A 294 -5.65 20.20 -7.64
CA HIS A 294 -5.25 20.66 -6.31
C HIS A 294 -6.43 20.90 -5.35
N LEU A 295 -7.48 20.08 -5.44
CA LEU A 295 -8.66 20.20 -4.57
C LEU A 295 -8.34 19.79 -3.11
N ASP A 296 -7.30 19.00 -2.92
CA ASP A 296 -6.79 18.60 -1.60
C ASP A 296 -5.97 19.68 -0.87
N SER A 297 -5.73 20.84 -1.50
CA SER A 297 -5.20 22.02 -0.81
C SER A 297 -6.28 22.95 -0.22
N LEU A 298 -7.56 22.68 -0.49
CA LEU A 298 -8.69 23.40 0.08
C LEU A 298 -8.99 22.90 1.51
N PRO A 299 -9.59 23.70 2.41
CA PRO A 299 -9.87 23.31 3.80
C PRO A 299 -10.99 22.25 3.97
N LEU A 300 -11.49 21.67 2.87
CA LEU A 300 -12.61 20.74 2.79
C LEU A 300 -12.15 19.28 2.64
N TYR A 301 -12.90 18.32 3.19
CA TYR A 301 -12.71 16.91 2.82
C TYR A 301 -13.32 16.68 1.43
N ILE A 302 -12.49 16.74 0.39
CA ILE A 302 -12.89 16.48 -1.00
C ILE A 302 -12.56 15.05 -1.45
N LEU A 303 -13.47 14.45 -2.21
CA LEU A 303 -13.34 13.17 -2.91
C LEU A 303 -13.93 13.30 -4.32
N GLY A 304 -13.55 12.46 -5.29
CA GLY A 304 -14.16 12.52 -6.61
C GLY A 304 -13.69 11.46 -7.61
N LYS A 305 -14.21 11.51 -8.84
CA LYS A 305 -13.80 10.64 -9.94
C LYS A 305 -13.82 11.40 -11.27
N THR A 306 -12.71 11.30 -12.01
CA THR A 306 -12.65 11.73 -13.41
C THR A 306 -13.19 10.67 -14.36
N GLY A 307 -13.77 11.11 -15.47
CA GLY A 307 -14.02 10.29 -16.65
C GLY A 307 -13.53 10.99 -17.90
N THR A 308 -13.09 10.20 -18.87
CA THR A 308 -13.06 10.60 -20.27
C THR A 308 -13.84 9.52 -21.01
N SER A 309 -14.56 9.90 -22.07
CA SER A 309 -15.33 8.98 -22.92
C SER A 309 -15.24 9.43 -24.38
N GLN A 310 -15.07 8.50 -25.33
CA GLN A 310 -15.02 8.82 -26.77
C GLN A 310 -16.40 8.63 -27.43
N PRO A 311 -17.07 9.68 -27.95
CA PRO A 311 -18.38 9.54 -28.58
C PRO A 311 -18.37 8.59 -29.78
N ALA A 312 -19.31 7.63 -29.81
CA ALA A 312 -19.43 6.63 -30.88
C ALA A 312 -19.65 7.23 -32.29
N LYS A 313 -20.06 8.50 -32.36
CA LYS A 313 -20.10 9.32 -33.58
C LYS A 313 -19.49 10.70 -33.30
N GLY A 314 -18.15 10.77 -33.30
CA GLY A 314 -17.40 12.02 -33.12
C GLY A 314 -15.89 11.81 -33.10
N PHE A 315 -15.12 12.91 -33.19
CA PHE A 315 -13.64 12.89 -33.22
C PHE A 315 -12.99 13.51 -31.97
N ARG A 316 -13.77 13.86 -30.95
CA ARG A 316 -13.31 14.54 -29.74
C ARG A 316 -14.02 13.96 -28.52
N SER A 317 -13.27 13.72 -27.44
CA SER A 317 -13.78 13.11 -26.20
C SER A 317 -14.64 14.07 -25.38
N ASN A 318 -15.45 13.52 -24.49
CA ASN A 318 -16.09 14.27 -23.41
C ASN A 318 -15.32 14.04 -22.10
N GLY A 319 -15.08 15.12 -21.36
CA GLY A 319 -14.45 15.12 -20.05
C GLY A 319 -15.49 15.22 -18.95
N TRP A 320 -15.40 14.32 -17.97
CA TRP A 320 -16.28 14.25 -16.81
C TRP A 320 -15.47 14.43 -15.53
N PHE A 321 -16.03 15.14 -14.57
CA PHE A 321 -15.64 15.04 -13.17
C PHE A 321 -16.87 15.03 -12.28
N VAL A 322 -16.90 14.13 -11.31
CA VAL A 322 -17.89 14.14 -10.22
C VAL A 322 -17.12 14.21 -8.91
N GLY A 323 -17.35 15.26 -8.13
CA GLY A 323 -16.69 15.53 -6.86
C GLY A 323 -17.68 15.81 -5.74
N PHE A 324 -17.26 15.57 -4.51
CA PHE A 324 -18.04 15.83 -3.31
C PHE A 324 -17.17 16.51 -2.26
N ALA A 325 -17.78 17.38 -1.46
CA ALA A 325 -17.12 18.06 -0.34
C ALA A 325 -17.92 17.91 0.95
N SER A 326 -17.18 17.96 2.05
CA SER A 326 -17.67 18.02 3.43
C SER A 326 -16.93 19.15 4.16
N HIS A 327 -17.63 19.86 5.05
CA HIS A 327 -17.01 20.81 5.97
C HIS A 327 -16.25 20.14 7.14
N THR A 328 -16.34 18.80 7.27
CA THR A 328 -15.38 18.03 8.05
C THR A 328 -14.00 18.25 7.43
N ARG A 329 -13.06 18.74 8.23
CA ARG A 329 -11.84 19.41 7.75
C ARG A 329 -10.96 18.49 6.91
N ALA A 330 -10.25 19.06 5.94
CA ALA A 330 -9.27 18.32 5.13
C ALA A 330 -8.19 17.58 5.96
N ASP A 331 -7.93 18.04 7.18
CA ASP A 331 -6.95 17.50 8.13
C ASP A 331 -7.42 16.28 8.96
N SER A 332 -8.71 15.91 8.94
CA SER A 332 -9.21 14.74 9.67
C SER A 332 -8.90 13.43 8.93
N SER A 333 -8.29 12.46 9.62
CA SER A 333 -8.08 11.11 9.06
C SER A 333 -9.33 10.21 9.09
N ALA A 334 -10.38 10.63 9.81
CA ALA A 334 -11.71 10.06 9.66
C ALA A 334 -12.27 10.35 8.27
N GLU A 335 -12.87 9.33 7.64
CA GLU A 335 -13.81 9.55 6.54
C GLU A 335 -15.07 10.22 7.12
N PRO A 336 -15.57 11.33 6.55
CA PRO A 336 -16.84 11.91 6.98
C PRO A 336 -17.95 10.86 6.82
N SER A 337 -18.83 10.79 7.80
CA SER A 337 -19.98 9.90 7.72
C SER A 337 -20.85 10.25 6.51
N SER A 338 -21.71 9.31 6.12
CA SER A 338 -22.66 9.46 5.02
C SER A 338 -23.57 10.71 5.11
N ASN A 339 -23.61 11.37 6.26
CA ASN A 339 -24.50 12.47 6.59
C ASN A 339 -23.76 13.82 6.69
N GLU A 340 -22.42 13.82 6.71
CA GLU A 340 -21.57 15.01 6.79
C GLU A 340 -21.01 15.43 5.43
N ILE A 341 -21.41 14.75 4.34
CA ILE A 341 -21.00 15.10 2.98
C ILE A 341 -22.10 15.97 2.38
N ASP A 342 -21.79 17.25 2.22
CA ASP A 342 -22.77 18.31 2.08
C ASP A 342 -23.00 18.67 0.59
N LEU A 343 -21.89 18.86 -0.15
CA LEU A 343 -21.91 19.29 -1.54
C LEU A 343 -21.58 18.15 -2.49
N ALA A 344 -22.31 18.09 -3.60
CA ALA A 344 -22.01 17.31 -4.79
C ALA A 344 -21.85 18.26 -6.00
N VAL A 345 -20.80 18.05 -6.78
CA VAL A 345 -20.48 18.84 -7.98
C VAL A 345 -20.23 17.89 -9.15
N LEU A 346 -20.91 18.11 -10.28
CA LEU A 346 -20.57 17.48 -11.54
C LEU A 346 -20.19 18.53 -12.57
N VAL A 347 -19.09 18.28 -13.27
CA VAL A 347 -18.63 19.04 -14.44
C VAL A 347 -18.58 18.10 -15.64
N LEU A 348 -19.35 18.41 -16.68
CA LEU A 348 -19.24 17.83 -18.01
C LEU A 348 -18.65 18.87 -18.96
N LEU A 349 -17.63 18.49 -19.71
CA LEU A 349 -17.06 19.27 -20.81
C LEU A 349 -17.11 18.46 -22.11
N SER A 350 -17.77 19.00 -23.13
CA SER A 350 -17.60 18.53 -24.50
C SER A 350 -16.18 18.81 -24.98
N ARG A 351 -15.64 17.93 -25.83
CA ARG A 351 -14.35 18.13 -26.53
C ARG A 351 -13.13 18.27 -25.60
N SER A 352 -13.15 17.62 -24.44
CA SER A 352 -12.20 17.74 -23.32
C SER A 352 -11.93 16.38 -22.62
N HIS A 353 -11.24 16.39 -21.47
CA HIS A 353 -10.82 15.23 -20.67
C HIS A 353 -11.13 15.45 -19.18
N GLY A 354 -11.41 14.40 -18.41
CA GLY A 354 -11.87 14.53 -17.03
C GLY A 354 -10.92 15.22 -16.04
N ALA A 355 -9.62 15.28 -16.34
CA ALA A 355 -8.67 16.05 -15.51
C ALA A 355 -8.86 17.57 -15.65
N GLU A 356 -9.25 18.06 -16.82
CA GLU A 356 -9.60 19.48 -17.04
C GLU A 356 -10.91 19.82 -16.33
N ALA A 357 -11.93 18.94 -16.46
CA ALA A 357 -13.20 19.05 -15.74
C ALA A 357 -13.02 19.08 -14.20
N ALA A 358 -12.03 18.34 -13.66
CA ALA A 358 -11.67 18.42 -12.25
C ALA A 358 -11.10 19.80 -11.88
N THR A 359 -10.19 20.36 -12.67
CA THR A 359 -9.64 21.71 -12.43
C THR A 359 -10.72 22.79 -12.50
N LEU A 360 -11.70 22.67 -13.42
CA LEU A 360 -12.85 23.58 -13.48
C LEU A 360 -13.75 23.54 -12.23
N SER A 361 -13.75 22.45 -11.46
CA SER A 361 -14.56 22.37 -10.24
C SER A 361 -13.97 23.18 -9.06
N LYS A 362 -12.67 23.56 -9.12
CA LYS A 362 -11.97 24.19 -8.00
C LYS A 362 -12.63 25.50 -7.51
N PRO A 363 -13.02 26.46 -8.36
CA PRO A 363 -13.66 27.70 -7.90
C PRO A 363 -14.98 27.46 -7.16
N ILE A 364 -15.73 26.41 -7.51
CA ILE A 364 -17.01 26.07 -6.87
C ILE A 364 -16.74 25.57 -5.45
N PHE A 365 -15.72 24.73 -5.26
CA PHE A 365 -15.28 24.29 -3.94
C PHE A 365 -14.60 25.41 -3.13
N GLU A 366 -13.96 26.38 -3.79
CA GLU A 366 -13.40 27.58 -3.13
C GLU A 366 -14.51 28.50 -2.60
N THR A 367 -15.54 28.79 -3.41
CA THR A 367 -16.75 29.49 -2.95
C THR A 367 -17.41 28.74 -1.79
N PHE A 368 -17.64 27.43 -1.92
CA PHE A 368 -18.26 26.63 -0.87
C PHE A 368 -17.46 26.61 0.45
N ALA A 369 -16.13 26.69 0.38
CA ALA A 369 -15.28 26.82 1.55
C ALA A 369 -15.37 28.20 2.22
N ALA A 370 -15.51 29.28 1.43
CA ALA A 370 -15.52 30.65 1.95
C ALA A 370 -16.82 30.99 2.71
N GLU A 371 -17.98 30.67 2.12
CA GLU A 371 -19.29 31.03 2.70
C GLU A 371 -19.50 30.45 4.11
N THR A 372 -18.93 29.27 4.41
CA THR A 372 -19.05 28.66 5.74
C THR A 372 -18.19 29.32 6.81
N GLU A 373 -17.10 30.02 6.45
CA GLU A 373 -16.31 30.75 7.44
C GLU A 373 -17.06 32.00 7.92
N ASP A 374 -17.69 32.76 7.02
CA ASP A 374 -18.41 33.99 7.40
C ASP A 374 -19.79 33.73 8.05
N VAL A 375 -20.48 32.63 7.73
CA VAL A 375 -21.66 32.20 8.52
C VAL A 375 -21.25 31.87 9.96
N ARG A 376 -20.22 31.04 10.16
CA ARG A 376 -19.69 30.69 11.50
C ARG A 376 -19.12 31.90 12.25
N ARG A 377 -18.79 32.98 11.54
CA ARG A 377 -18.33 34.26 12.12
C ARG A 377 -19.47 35.09 12.69
N LYS A 378 -20.63 35.08 12.04
CA LYS A 378 -21.85 35.78 12.50
C LYS A 378 -22.46 35.09 13.73
N ASP A 379 -22.45 33.75 13.75
CA ASP A 379 -22.90 32.96 14.91
C ASP A 379 -22.00 33.11 16.16
N ALA A 380 -20.83 33.76 16.03
CA ALA A 380 -19.84 33.92 17.10
C ALA A 380 -19.94 35.25 17.88
N GLU A 381 -20.92 36.11 17.59
CA GLU A 381 -21.06 37.43 18.27
C GLU A 381 -21.81 37.39 19.62
N GLU A 382 -22.29 36.23 20.10
CA GLU A 382 -22.60 36.08 21.54
C GLU A 382 -21.31 35.88 22.37
N PRO A 383 -21.11 36.64 23.47
CA PRO A 383 -19.83 36.69 24.17
C PRO A 383 -19.52 35.40 24.95
N ARG A 384 -18.78 34.49 24.32
CA ARG A 384 -18.15 33.34 24.99
C ARG A 384 -16.63 33.49 25.01
N ASP A 385 -16.11 33.80 26.19
CA ASP A 385 -14.66 33.79 26.47
C ASP A 385 -14.05 32.39 26.26
N ARG A 386 -13.55 32.13 25.05
CA ARG A 386 -12.19 31.63 24.75
C ARG A 386 -12.06 31.20 23.28
N ALA A 387 -10.93 31.54 22.67
CA ALA A 387 -10.63 31.21 21.29
C ALA A 387 -10.27 29.72 21.10
N GLU A 388 -10.81 29.11 20.04
CA GLU A 388 -10.38 27.82 19.48
C GLU A 388 -9.51 28.06 18.21
N PRO A 389 -8.64 27.11 17.81
CA PRO A 389 -7.37 27.48 17.17
C PRO A 389 -7.31 27.36 15.63
N SER A 390 -6.29 28.02 15.06
CA SER A 390 -5.99 28.03 13.63
C SER A 390 -5.27 26.76 13.14
N ASN A 391 -5.15 26.63 11.81
CA ASN A 391 -4.82 25.39 11.13
C ASN A 391 -3.33 24.99 11.19
N SER A 392 -2.86 24.56 12.36
CA SER A 392 -1.56 23.90 12.52
C SER A 392 -1.57 22.93 13.70
N ALA A 393 -1.65 21.64 13.43
CA ALA A 393 -1.66 20.60 14.45
C ALA A 393 -0.36 20.61 15.27
N ILE A 394 -0.47 20.85 16.58
CA ILE A 394 0.65 20.92 17.53
C ILE A 394 1.64 22.09 17.31
N ARG A 395 1.15 23.27 16.88
CA ARG A 395 1.83 24.53 17.28
C ARG A 395 1.56 24.85 18.74
N ASN A 396 2.24 24.12 19.64
CA ASN A 396 2.59 24.69 20.93
C ASN A 396 3.67 25.77 20.66
N PRO A 397 3.42 27.07 20.97
CA PRO A 397 4.38 28.14 20.70
C PRO A 397 5.65 28.07 21.59
N GLN A 398 5.73 27.10 22.49
CA GLN A 398 6.93 26.78 23.29
C GLN A 398 7.67 25.52 22.77
N SER A 399 7.21 24.90 21.67
CA SER A 399 7.91 23.77 21.04
C SER A 399 9.18 24.21 20.30
N ALA A 400 10.15 23.29 20.14
CA ALA A 400 11.39 23.62 19.43
C ALA A 400 11.12 23.78 17.93
N ILE A 401 11.91 24.63 17.27
CA ILE A 401 12.02 24.60 15.80
C ILE A 401 13.26 23.79 15.43
N VAL A 402 13.11 22.84 14.51
CA VAL A 402 14.19 22.04 13.92
C VAL A 402 14.24 22.26 12.41
N ARG A 403 15.46 22.38 11.87
CA ARG A 403 15.72 22.54 10.44
C ARG A 403 15.94 21.18 9.81
N VAL A 404 15.04 20.75 8.94
CA VAL A 404 15.09 19.44 8.29
C VAL A 404 15.37 19.61 6.81
N HIS A 405 16.50 19.06 6.36
CA HIS A 405 16.89 19.02 4.95
C HIS A 405 16.27 17.80 4.27
N LEU A 406 15.38 18.07 3.33
CA LEU A 406 14.70 17.08 2.49
C LEU A 406 15.63 16.72 1.32
N VAL A 407 16.27 15.54 1.40
CA VAL A 407 17.37 15.16 0.50
C VAL A 407 16.89 14.95 -0.96
N THR A 408 15.66 14.51 -1.16
CA THR A 408 15.10 14.26 -2.51
C THR A 408 14.75 15.57 -3.22
N GLU A 409 14.18 16.52 -2.49
CA GLU A 409 13.78 17.84 -2.96
C GLU A 409 14.93 18.87 -2.91
N ASN A 410 16.03 18.54 -2.23
CA ASN A 410 17.18 19.42 -1.94
C ASN A 410 16.80 20.75 -1.28
N ILE A 411 15.83 20.74 -0.35
CA ILE A 411 15.39 21.95 0.38
C ILE A 411 15.44 21.73 1.89
N THR A 412 15.82 22.77 2.63
CA THR A 412 15.73 22.80 4.10
C THR A 412 14.44 23.50 4.52
N ARG A 413 13.67 22.88 5.42
CA ARG A 413 12.45 23.46 6.02
C ARG A 413 12.61 23.63 7.52
N GLU A 414 12.02 24.69 8.06
CA GLU A 414 11.82 24.85 9.51
C GLU A 414 10.50 24.21 9.91
N ILE A 415 10.55 23.34 10.92
CA ILE A 415 9.45 22.45 11.32
C ILE A 415 9.39 22.45 12.86
N SER A 416 8.18 22.39 13.44
CA SER A 416 8.07 22.23 14.90
C SER A 416 8.58 20.86 15.34
N LEU A 417 9.04 20.74 16.58
CA LEU A 417 9.53 19.47 17.13
C LEU A 417 8.45 18.38 17.09
N GLU A 418 7.19 18.75 17.32
CA GLU A 418 6.08 17.79 17.36
C GLU A 418 5.58 17.42 15.95
N ASP A 419 5.61 18.36 14.99
CA ASP A 419 5.46 18.05 13.56
C ASP A 419 6.59 17.14 13.06
N TYR A 420 7.81 17.34 13.55
CA TYR A 420 8.96 16.48 13.22
C TYR A 420 8.76 15.07 13.79
N VAL A 421 8.39 14.94 15.07
CA VAL A 421 8.07 13.65 15.70
C VAL A 421 6.96 12.94 14.92
N LEU A 422 5.89 13.64 14.55
CA LEU A 422 4.78 13.12 13.75
C LEU A 422 5.23 12.65 12.36
N GLY A 423 6.07 13.43 11.66
CA GLY A 423 6.57 13.06 10.33
C GLY A 423 7.63 11.94 10.34
N VAL A 424 8.37 11.76 11.44
CA VAL A 424 9.24 10.59 11.66
C VAL A 424 8.39 9.35 12.00
N MET A 425 7.44 9.46 12.93
CA MET A 425 6.54 8.35 13.26
C MET A 425 5.76 7.86 12.05
N ARG A 426 5.34 8.76 11.15
CA ARG A 426 4.69 8.39 9.88
C ARG A 426 5.63 7.66 8.92
N ALA A 427 6.93 7.91 8.96
CA ALA A 427 7.90 7.39 7.99
C ALA A 427 8.66 6.13 8.46
N GLU A 428 8.92 5.98 9.76
CA GLU A 428 9.59 4.83 10.38
C GLU A 428 8.59 3.88 11.10
N GLY A 429 7.42 4.39 11.52
CA GLY A 429 6.37 3.63 12.19
C GLY A 429 5.72 2.63 11.24
N SER A 430 6.11 1.37 11.38
CA SER A 430 5.80 0.30 10.43
C SER A 430 5.35 -1.00 11.09
N MET A 431 5.61 -1.18 12.39
CA MET A 431 5.32 -2.41 13.14
C MET A 431 4.29 -2.19 14.26
N GLU A 432 4.24 -1.00 14.86
CA GLU A 432 3.50 -0.74 16.08
C GLU A 432 2.10 -0.18 15.81
N THR A 433 1.07 -0.95 16.12
CA THR A 433 -0.34 -0.51 16.04
C THR A 433 -0.96 -0.22 17.41
N GLU A 434 -0.32 -0.63 18.51
CA GLU A 434 -0.83 -0.37 19.87
C GLU A 434 -0.51 1.07 20.36
N PRO A 435 -1.46 1.75 21.01
CA PRO A 435 -1.26 3.11 21.54
C PRO A 435 -0.07 3.26 22.48
N GLU A 436 0.20 2.29 23.36
CA GLU A 436 1.29 2.37 24.35
C GLU A 436 2.68 2.20 23.71
N ALA A 437 2.79 1.37 22.67
CA ALA A 437 4.01 1.24 21.87
C ALA A 437 4.27 2.53 21.06
N LEU A 438 3.22 3.09 20.46
CA LEU A 438 3.30 4.36 19.72
C LEU A 438 3.69 5.54 20.62
N LYS A 439 3.19 5.60 21.87
CA LYS A 439 3.62 6.59 22.87
C LYS A 439 5.10 6.44 23.22
N ALA A 440 5.59 5.21 23.40
CA ALA A 440 6.99 4.95 23.67
C ALA A 440 7.88 5.39 22.47
N LEU A 441 7.49 5.07 21.24
CA LEU A 441 8.18 5.50 20.03
C LEU A 441 8.22 7.04 19.90
N ALA A 442 7.11 7.73 20.16
CA ALA A 442 7.03 9.19 20.13
C ALA A 442 8.05 9.85 21.07
N ILE A 443 8.15 9.36 22.31
CA ILE A 443 9.10 9.86 23.32
C ILE A 443 10.55 9.56 22.89
N ALA A 444 10.82 8.37 22.34
CA ALA A 444 12.17 8.02 21.85
C ALA A 444 12.62 8.92 20.69
N ILE A 445 11.73 9.21 19.73
CA ILE A 445 11.97 10.14 18.62
C ILE A 445 12.22 11.56 19.13
N ARG A 446 11.33 12.09 19.99
CA ARG A 446 11.44 13.45 20.54
C ARG A 446 12.74 13.67 21.32
N THR A 447 13.12 12.67 22.12
CA THR A 447 14.36 12.68 22.91
C THR A 447 15.59 12.70 21.99
N TYR A 448 15.60 11.90 20.92
CA TYR A 448 16.69 11.85 19.96
C TYR A 448 16.85 13.19 19.23
N ALA A 449 15.73 13.79 18.80
CA ALA A 449 15.68 15.08 18.12
C ALA A 449 16.17 16.24 19.01
N ILE A 450 15.87 16.24 20.31
CA ILE A 450 16.44 17.21 21.26
C ILE A 450 17.94 16.93 21.46
N LYS A 451 18.34 15.68 21.66
CA LYS A 451 19.74 15.27 21.91
C LYS A 451 20.69 15.55 20.74
N ASN A 452 20.20 15.47 19.50
CA ASN A 452 21.00 15.54 18.27
C ASN A 452 20.78 16.83 17.45
N ARG A 453 20.09 17.85 17.98
CA ARG A 453 19.87 19.13 17.27
C ARG A 453 21.21 19.76 16.87
N GLY A 454 21.30 20.31 15.66
CA GLY A 454 22.54 20.85 15.12
C GLY A 454 23.57 19.82 14.64
N ARG A 455 23.21 18.53 14.52
CA ARG A 455 24.10 17.47 13.99
C ARG A 455 24.69 17.78 12.60
N HIS A 456 23.97 18.57 11.81
CA HIS A 456 24.38 19.07 10.49
C HIS A 456 24.64 20.58 10.46
N ALA A 457 25.03 21.19 11.60
CA ALA A 457 25.18 22.65 11.69
C ALA A 457 26.21 23.25 10.70
N LYS A 458 27.20 22.45 10.25
CA LYS A 458 28.14 22.83 9.18
C LYS A 458 27.49 22.93 7.79
N ASP A 459 26.42 22.17 7.59
CA ASP A 459 25.67 22.05 6.34
C ASP A 459 24.42 22.96 6.34
N GLY A 460 24.21 23.74 7.40
CA GLY A 460 23.13 24.72 7.54
C GLY A 460 21.81 24.19 8.14
N TYR A 461 21.72 22.91 8.51
CA TYR A 461 20.50 22.27 9.03
C TYR A 461 20.73 21.43 10.29
N ASP A 462 19.67 20.89 10.88
CA ASP A 462 19.75 20.06 12.09
C ASP A 462 19.70 18.56 11.74
N PHE A 463 18.77 18.16 10.87
CA PHE A 463 18.54 16.76 10.44
C PHE A 463 18.34 16.62 8.93
N CYS A 464 18.71 15.48 8.36
CA CYS A 464 18.34 15.10 6.99
C CYS A 464 17.12 14.14 6.98
N SER A 465 16.33 14.12 5.90
CA SER A 465 15.10 13.30 5.79
C SER A 465 15.32 11.79 5.62
N THR A 466 16.56 11.33 5.62
CA THR A 466 16.93 9.92 5.41
C THR A 466 17.29 9.22 6.73
N THR A 467 17.34 7.88 6.69
CA THR A 467 17.77 7.00 7.80
C THR A 467 19.21 7.24 8.30
N HIS A 468 19.94 8.23 7.76
CA HIS A 468 21.16 8.74 8.39
C HIS A 468 20.86 9.53 9.68
N CYS A 469 19.78 10.32 9.72
CA CYS A 469 19.30 10.98 10.93
C CYS A 469 18.12 10.20 11.51
N GLN A 470 16.95 10.33 10.87
CA GLN A 470 15.70 9.57 11.05
C GLN A 470 14.94 9.75 9.72
N ARG A 471 14.31 8.70 9.16
CA ARG A 471 13.46 8.88 7.96
C ARG A 471 12.34 9.85 8.30
N PHE A 472 12.12 10.87 7.48
CA PHE A 472 11.14 11.91 7.73
C PHE A 472 10.37 12.26 6.46
N SER A 473 9.06 12.44 6.57
CA SER A 473 8.18 12.86 5.48
C SER A 473 7.27 14.00 5.92
N VAL A 474 7.20 15.06 5.11
CA VAL A 474 6.28 16.20 5.35
C VAL A 474 4.82 15.81 5.04
N SER A 475 4.61 15.00 4.01
CA SER A 475 3.31 14.41 3.68
C SER A 475 3.10 13.10 4.44
N SER A 476 1.85 12.69 4.69
CA SER A 476 1.57 11.28 5.03
C SER A 476 2.16 10.39 3.92
N PRO A 477 3.12 9.50 4.21
CA PRO A 477 3.93 8.88 3.18
C PRO A 477 3.09 7.92 2.33
N THR A 478 3.27 8.03 1.02
CA THR A 478 2.96 6.92 0.12
C THR A 478 3.86 5.75 0.50
N VAL A 479 3.27 4.68 1.03
CA VAL A 479 4.01 3.49 1.48
C VAL A 479 4.69 2.85 0.26
N ARG A 480 5.99 3.10 0.13
CA ARG A 480 6.89 2.38 -0.76
C ARG A 480 8.09 1.87 0.05
N GLU A 481 8.30 0.56 -0.10
CA GLU A 481 9.41 -0.25 0.41
C GLU A 481 9.51 -0.40 1.95
N GLY A 482 8.91 -1.50 2.39
CA GLY A 482 8.97 -2.16 3.70
C GLY A 482 8.28 -3.52 3.55
N SER A 483 8.76 -4.58 4.20
CA SER A 483 8.35 -5.97 3.91
C SER A 483 6.88 -6.27 4.26
N ILE A 484 6.23 -7.12 3.46
CA ILE A 484 4.90 -7.66 3.77
C ILE A 484 5.03 -8.67 4.92
N GLY A 485 4.37 -8.40 6.05
CA GLY A 485 4.26 -9.33 7.17
C GLY A 485 3.25 -8.86 8.21
N SER A 486 2.15 -9.60 8.35
CA SER A 486 1.21 -9.64 9.50
C SER A 486 0.90 -8.31 10.23
N GLY A 487 -0.30 -7.75 10.01
CA GLY A 487 -0.98 -6.91 11.03
C GLY A 487 -1.14 -5.41 10.75
N ALA A 488 -0.65 -4.89 9.62
CA ALA A 488 -0.78 -3.47 9.28
C ALA A 488 -2.25 -2.98 9.25
N LEU A 489 -2.55 -1.91 10.00
CA LEU A 489 -3.87 -1.26 10.00
C LEU A 489 -4.16 -0.56 8.66
N PRO A 490 -5.44 -0.45 8.24
CA PRO A 490 -5.82 0.34 7.06
C PRO A 490 -5.39 1.81 7.18
N ASN A 491 -4.98 2.40 6.05
CA ASN A 491 -4.23 3.67 5.92
C ASN A 491 -4.90 4.97 6.46
N GLY A 492 -6.09 4.88 7.08
CA GLY A 492 -6.68 5.97 7.86
C GLY A 492 -6.31 5.87 9.35
N ARG A 493 -6.72 4.78 10.02
CA ARG A 493 -6.62 4.59 11.48
C ARG A 493 -5.21 4.74 12.04
N ALA A 494 -4.18 4.31 11.29
CA ALA A 494 -2.79 4.48 11.72
C ALA A 494 -2.40 5.95 11.94
N SER A 495 -2.89 6.88 11.10
CA SER A 495 -2.58 8.32 11.25
C SER A 495 -3.21 8.92 12.51
N ASP A 496 -4.45 8.53 12.83
CA ASP A 496 -5.14 9.00 14.05
C ASP A 496 -4.46 8.46 15.32
N THR A 497 -4.11 7.17 15.36
CA THR A 497 -3.47 6.57 16.55
C THR A 497 -2.05 7.12 16.75
N ILE A 498 -1.29 7.36 15.69
CA ILE A 498 0.00 8.08 15.76
C ILE A 498 -0.21 9.50 16.29
N LEU A 499 -1.13 10.29 15.72
CA LEU A 499 -1.38 11.67 16.15
C LEU A 499 -1.82 11.76 17.62
N ALA A 500 -2.66 10.81 18.07
CA ALA A 500 -3.07 10.69 19.45
C ALA A 500 -1.89 10.34 20.38
N ALA A 501 -0.97 9.47 19.95
CA ALA A 501 0.23 9.11 20.73
C ALA A 501 1.25 10.27 20.83
N VAL A 502 1.44 11.05 19.76
CA VAL A 502 2.27 12.27 19.80
C VAL A 502 1.67 13.28 20.79
N LYS A 503 0.38 13.63 20.65
CA LYS A 503 -0.32 14.56 21.55
C LYS A 503 -0.33 14.08 23.01
N ALA A 504 -0.59 12.80 23.26
CA ALA A 504 -0.60 12.23 24.61
C ALA A 504 0.79 12.16 25.28
N THR A 505 1.86 12.45 24.54
CA THR A 505 3.24 12.50 25.04
C THR A 505 3.93 13.82 24.78
N GLU A 506 3.20 14.89 24.40
CA GLU A 506 3.79 16.17 24.01
C GLU A 506 4.80 16.69 25.06
N GLY A 507 5.99 17.11 24.60
CA GLY A 507 7.08 17.55 25.48
C GLY A 507 7.74 16.48 26.36
N GLN A 508 7.23 15.24 26.43
CA GLN A 508 7.84 14.17 27.23
C GLN A 508 9.09 13.61 26.57
N VAL A 509 10.16 13.49 27.36
CA VAL A 509 11.49 12.99 26.93
C VAL A 509 12.05 11.98 27.94
N LEU A 510 12.97 11.12 27.49
CA LEU A 510 13.79 10.29 28.39
C LEU A 510 15.06 11.02 28.81
N VAL A 511 15.31 11.02 30.12
CA VAL A 511 16.54 11.58 30.72
C VAL A 511 17.28 10.56 31.57
N ASP A 512 18.59 10.75 31.68
CA ASP A 512 19.45 10.00 32.60
C ASP A 512 19.25 10.46 34.06
N GLU A 513 20.00 9.84 34.98
CA GLU A 513 20.00 10.18 36.41
C GLU A 513 20.20 11.70 36.63
N ARG A 514 21.10 12.31 35.85
CA ARG A 514 21.51 13.72 35.89
C ARG A 514 20.51 14.67 35.22
N GLY A 515 19.40 14.15 34.69
CA GLY A 515 18.37 14.93 34.01
C GLY A 515 18.73 15.32 32.57
N GLN A 516 19.78 14.76 31.98
CA GLN A 516 20.19 15.03 30.60
C GLN A 516 19.46 14.11 29.62
N PRO A 517 18.97 14.61 28.46
CA PRO A 517 18.38 13.77 27.42
C PRO A 517 19.30 12.63 26.98
N ILE A 518 18.75 11.44 26.77
CA ILE A 518 19.52 10.25 26.43
C ILE A 518 19.75 10.07 24.92
N ASP A 519 20.66 9.17 24.57
CA ASP A 519 20.82 8.64 23.22
C ASP A 519 19.72 7.59 22.90
N SER A 520 18.51 8.03 22.56
CA SER A 520 17.31 7.18 22.39
C SER A 520 17.13 6.58 20.97
N TYR A 521 18.08 5.74 20.54
CA TYR A 521 17.96 4.99 19.29
C TYR A 521 16.80 3.97 19.33
N PHE A 522 16.22 3.64 18.17
CA PHE A 522 15.17 2.63 18.01
C PHE A 522 15.29 1.91 16.65
N GLY A 523 14.64 0.76 16.47
CA GLY A 523 14.55 0.12 15.16
C GLY A 523 13.67 -1.12 15.12
N ALA A 524 13.28 -1.50 13.89
CA ALA A 524 12.22 -2.49 13.60
C ALA A 524 12.25 -3.75 14.47
N SER A 525 13.40 -4.44 14.54
CA SER A 525 13.53 -5.64 15.39
C SER A 525 14.95 -5.86 15.90
N CYS A 526 15.12 -6.10 17.19
CA CYS A 526 16.41 -6.48 17.75
C CYS A 526 16.72 -7.97 17.58
N GLY A 527 15.72 -8.79 17.20
CA GLY A 527 15.89 -10.23 16.95
C GLY A 527 16.18 -11.05 18.22
N GLY A 528 15.67 -10.61 19.38
CA GLY A 528 15.79 -11.28 20.68
C GLY A 528 16.87 -10.72 21.61
N GLU A 529 17.79 -9.88 21.12
CA GLU A 529 18.78 -9.18 21.95
C GLU A 529 18.99 -7.76 21.42
N THR A 530 18.83 -6.75 22.28
CA THR A 530 19.23 -5.38 21.94
C THR A 530 20.76 -5.28 21.81
N ALA A 531 21.24 -4.36 20.97
CA ALA A 531 22.65 -4.21 20.65
C ALA A 531 23.41 -3.38 21.70
N ASN A 532 24.72 -3.60 21.81
CA ASN A 532 25.63 -2.74 22.55
C ASN A 532 26.22 -1.66 21.62
N ILE A 533 26.12 -0.38 21.99
CA ILE A 533 26.61 0.72 21.12
C ILE A 533 28.15 0.72 20.99
N GLY A 534 28.86 0.14 21.96
CA GLY A 534 30.32 0.03 21.94
C GLY A 534 30.83 -0.97 20.93
N THR A 535 30.28 -2.19 20.91
CA THR A 535 30.67 -3.21 19.91
C THR A 535 30.17 -2.83 18.51
N LEU A 536 28.97 -2.25 18.40
CA LEU A 536 28.39 -1.91 17.11
C LEU A 536 29.09 -0.72 16.42
N TRP A 537 29.36 0.37 17.16
CA TRP A 537 29.83 1.64 16.58
C TRP A 537 31.16 2.16 17.15
N GLY A 538 31.69 1.59 18.23
CA GLY A 538 32.95 2.04 18.85
C GLY A 538 32.82 3.24 19.80
N LYS A 539 31.62 3.48 20.35
CA LYS A 539 31.36 4.53 21.36
C LYS A 539 31.42 3.96 22.80
N THR A 540 31.78 4.77 23.79
CA THR A 540 31.61 4.39 25.21
C THR A 540 30.13 4.11 25.51
N ALA A 541 29.80 2.89 25.96
CA ALA A 541 28.41 2.47 26.13
C ALA A 541 27.80 2.96 27.48
N PRO A 542 26.83 3.90 27.46
CA PRO A 542 26.06 4.25 28.66
C PRO A 542 25.23 3.04 29.11
N ALA A 543 24.85 2.98 30.39
CA ALA A 543 24.16 1.82 30.97
C ALA A 543 22.94 1.36 30.16
N TYR A 544 22.16 2.32 29.64
CA TYR A 544 20.95 2.09 28.85
C TYR A 544 21.17 1.67 27.38
N LEU A 545 22.43 1.49 26.91
CA LEU A 545 22.75 0.99 25.55
C LEU A 545 23.85 -0.10 25.55
N ARG A 546 23.85 -0.97 26.57
CA ARG A 546 24.80 -2.11 26.67
C ARG A 546 24.30 -3.41 26.03
N GLY A 547 23.09 -3.40 25.48
CA GLY A 547 22.40 -4.60 25.00
C GLY A 547 21.73 -5.38 26.14
N GLY A 548 20.93 -6.38 25.77
CA GLY A 548 20.15 -7.18 26.71
C GLY A 548 18.91 -7.81 26.11
N HIS A 549 18.41 -8.84 26.80
CA HIS A 549 17.43 -9.80 26.31
C HIS A 549 16.05 -9.21 26.03
N ASP A 550 15.46 -9.56 24.89
CA ASP A 550 14.12 -9.15 24.46
C ASP A 550 13.27 -10.37 24.07
N GLU A 551 12.53 -10.89 25.05
CA GLU A 551 11.57 -12.00 24.91
C GLU A 551 10.31 -11.66 24.08
N PHE A 552 10.14 -10.41 23.63
CA PHE A 552 8.90 -9.95 23.01
C PHE A 552 8.96 -9.96 21.48
N CYS A 553 10.11 -9.65 20.87
CA CYS A 553 10.26 -9.72 19.39
C CYS A 553 10.61 -11.13 18.86
N ILE A 554 10.84 -12.14 19.71
CA ILE A 554 11.22 -13.51 19.28
C ILE A 554 10.11 -14.26 18.51
N THR A 555 8.89 -13.73 18.49
CA THR A 555 7.76 -14.24 17.67
C THR A 555 7.36 -13.27 16.54
N GLY A 556 8.10 -12.17 16.35
CA GLY A 556 7.85 -11.20 15.27
C GLY A 556 8.29 -11.70 13.89
N PRO A 557 7.84 -11.06 12.79
CA PRO A 557 8.21 -11.47 11.42
C PRO A 557 9.72 -11.38 11.14
N HIS A 558 10.49 -10.59 11.91
CA HIS A 558 11.94 -10.53 11.79
C HIS A 558 12.70 -11.41 12.81
N ALA A 559 12.01 -12.23 13.61
CA ALA A 559 12.62 -13.07 14.64
C ALA A 559 13.69 -14.03 14.08
N ASN A 560 13.47 -14.59 12.89
CA ASN A 560 14.48 -15.29 12.10
C ASN A 560 14.25 -14.96 10.61
N TRP A 561 15.33 -14.86 9.83
CA TRP A 561 15.29 -14.68 8.38
C TRP A 561 16.40 -15.50 7.70
N THR A 562 16.21 -15.78 6.41
CA THR A 562 17.23 -16.41 5.57
C THR A 562 17.15 -15.80 4.18
N ASP A 563 18.29 -15.30 3.71
CA ASP A 563 18.44 -14.60 2.45
C ASP A 563 19.68 -15.14 1.73
N VAL A 564 19.70 -15.09 0.40
CA VAL A 564 20.79 -15.61 -0.43
C VAL A 564 21.30 -14.50 -1.32
N ILE A 565 22.61 -14.24 -1.25
CA ILE A 565 23.29 -13.23 -2.06
C ILE A 565 24.32 -13.94 -2.94
N SER A 566 24.32 -13.67 -4.24
CA SER A 566 25.31 -14.26 -5.14
C SER A 566 26.71 -13.73 -4.86
N ARG A 567 27.76 -14.50 -5.20
CA ARG A 567 29.15 -14.04 -5.13
C ARG A 567 29.37 -12.78 -5.98
N ALA A 568 28.70 -12.66 -7.12
CA ALA A 568 28.81 -11.51 -8.03
C ALA A 568 28.17 -10.25 -7.41
N ASP A 569 26.94 -10.35 -6.91
CA ASP A 569 26.25 -9.25 -6.21
C ASP A 569 27.02 -8.79 -4.99
N LEU A 570 27.50 -9.75 -4.20
CA LEU A 570 28.22 -9.43 -2.98
C LEU A 570 29.58 -8.80 -3.29
N LEU A 571 30.32 -9.32 -4.27
CA LEU A 571 31.56 -8.70 -4.74
C LEU A 571 31.33 -7.27 -5.26
N ARG A 572 30.32 -7.07 -6.10
CA ARG A 572 29.87 -5.75 -6.60
C ARG A 572 29.55 -4.78 -5.46
N ALA A 573 28.97 -5.28 -4.37
CA ALA A 573 28.69 -4.49 -3.17
C ALA A 573 29.96 -4.17 -2.34
N LEU A 574 30.89 -5.13 -2.22
CA LEU A 574 32.14 -4.92 -1.47
C LEU A 574 33.09 -3.94 -2.20
N GLN A 575 33.11 -3.97 -3.53
CA GLN A 575 33.87 -3.04 -4.38
C GLN A 575 33.38 -1.57 -4.29
N SER A 576 32.19 -1.29 -3.73
CA SER A 576 31.70 0.09 -3.63
C SER A 576 32.33 0.93 -2.52
N ASP A 577 33.13 0.32 -1.64
CA ASP A 577 33.78 0.98 -0.50
C ASP A 577 35.18 0.40 -0.29
N ALA A 578 36.21 1.26 -0.29
CA ALA A 578 37.61 0.85 -0.20
C ALA A 578 37.97 0.10 1.10
N ARG A 579 37.10 0.12 2.11
CA ARG A 579 37.23 -0.67 3.34
C ARG A 579 36.88 -2.14 3.13
N THR A 580 35.99 -2.44 2.19
CA THR A 580 35.52 -3.80 1.86
C THR A 580 36.06 -4.35 0.55
N ASP A 581 36.58 -3.51 -0.34
CA ASP A 581 37.03 -3.93 -1.68
C ASP A 581 38.13 -5.02 -1.64
N VAL A 582 37.74 -6.25 -1.94
CA VAL A 582 38.62 -7.43 -1.96
C VAL A 582 39.32 -7.64 -3.32
N GLY A 583 39.24 -6.68 -4.25
CA GLY A 583 39.77 -6.79 -5.61
C GLY A 583 38.84 -7.56 -6.55
N SER A 584 39.38 -8.19 -7.59
CA SER A 584 38.61 -8.91 -8.62
C SER A 584 38.13 -10.31 -8.20
N ARG A 585 38.80 -10.92 -7.22
CA ARG A 585 38.47 -12.24 -6.68
C ARG A 585 37.90 -12.11 -5.26
N PHE A 586 36.87 -12.89 -4.94
CA PHE A 586 36.25 -12.97 -3.62
C PHE A 586 35.93 -14.42 -3.26
N ASP A 587 36.41 -14.89 -2.11
CA ASP A 587 36.51 -16.32 -1.83
C ASP A 587 35.71 -16.75 -0.61
N GLN A 588 35.79 -16.02 0.52
CA GLN A 588 34.94 -16.28 1.68
C GLN A 588 34.71 -15.08 2.61
N ILE A 589 33.75 -15.25 3.53
CA ILE A 589 33.46 -14.38 4.65
C ILE A 589 33.66 -15.18 5.93
N ILE A 590 34.49 -14.67 6.85
CA ILE A 590 34.70 -15.25 8.18
C ILE A 590 34.17 -14.27 9.22
N VAL A 591 33.21 -14.66 10.06
CA VAL A 591 32.84 -13.90 11.26
C VAL A 591 33.83 -14.27 12.36
N ASN A 592 34.91 -13.48 12.52
CA ASN A 592 35.99 -13.79 13.45
C ASN A 592 35.61 -13.57 14.92
N LYS A 593 34.74 -12.59 15.18
CA LYS A 593 34.28 -12.26 16.53
C LYS A 593 32.80 -11.90 16.50
N ARG A 594 32.06 -12.41 17.48
CA ARG A 594 30.72 -11.96 17.84
C ARG A 594 30.75 -11.19 19.14
N ASP A 595 29.85 -10.23 19.29
CA ASP A 595 29.59 -9.61 20.59
C ASP A 595 28.67 -10.48 21.46
N GLU A 596 28.47 -10.05 22.71
CA GLU A 596 27.60 -10.69 23.72
C GLU A 596 26.14 -10.86 23.24
N THR A 597 25.72 -10.06 22.25
CA THR A 597 24.38 -10.09 21.65
C THR A 597 24.31 -11.05 20.44
N GLY A 598 25.43 -11.68 20.08
CA GLY A 598 25.58 -12.58 18.94
C GLY A 598 25.75 -11.88 17.59
N ARG A 599 25.82 -10.54 17.55
CA ARG A 599 26.07 -9.78 16.32
C ARG A 599 27.50 -9.99 15.85
N ALA A 600 27.72 -9.99 14.54
CA ALA A 600 29.06 -10.01 13.97
C ALA A 600 29.77 -8.69 14.32
N GLU A 601 30.75 -8.76 15.22
CA GLU A 601 31.54 -7.61 15.62
C GLU A 601 32.67 -7.38 14.61
N VAL A 602 33.41 -8.45 14.27
CA VAL A 602 34.54 -8.42 13.33
C VAL A 602 34.34 -9.48 12.25
N ILE A 603 34.50 -9.05 10.99
CA ILE A 603 34.41 -9.88 9.79
C ILE A 603 35.70 -9.75 8.99
N THR A 604 36.28 -10.88 8.59
CA THR A 604 37.28 -10.97 7.53
C THR A 604 36.57 -11.24 6.20
N LEU A 605 36.96 -10.51 5.17
CA LEU A 605 36.62 -10.75 3.78
C LEU A 605 37.90 -11.22 3.08
N GLU A 606 37.85 -12.38 2.45
CA GLU A 606 39.01 -12.98 1.77
C GLU A 606 38.75 -13.07 0.27
N GLY A 607 39.78 -12.79 -0.52
CA GLY A 607 39.68 -12.59 -1.95
C GLY A 607 41.06 -12.37 -2.57
N GLU A 608 41.17 -11.48 -3.57
CA GLU A 608 42.45 -10.99 -4.07
C GLU A 608 43.17 -10.13 -3.01
N HIS A 609 42.40 -9.37 -2.23
CA HIS A 609 42.86 -8.59 -1.09
C HIS A 609 42.10 -9.00 0.17
N ARG A 610 42.80 -9.24 1.28
CA ARG A 610 42.18 -9.55 2.56
C ARG A 610 41.79 -8.27 3.29
N LYS A 611 40.51 -8.09 3.60
CA LYS A 611 39.99 -6.95 4.39
C LYS A 611 39.47 -7.43 5.74
N ILE A 612 39.56 -6.57 6.75
CA ILE A 612 38.90 -6.75 8.05
C ILE A 612 37.98 -5.55 8.26
N VAL A 613 36.70 -5.79 8.51
CA VAL A 613 35.67 -4.77 8.73
C VAL A 613 34.79 -5.13 9.92
N ARG A 614 34.09 -4.15 10.49
CA ARG A 614 33.05 -4.44 11.48
C ARG A 614 31.81 -4.99 10.79
N GLY A 615 31.09 -5.90 11.43
CA GLY A 615 29.89 -6.49 10.82
C GLY A 615 28.75 -5.48 10.58
N TRP A 616 28.73 -4.37 11.33
CA TRP A 616 27.85 -3.23 11.04
C TRP A 616 28.27 -2.46 9.77
N ASP A 617 29.56 -2.17 9.59
CA ASP A 617 30.06 -1.50 8.37
C ASP A 617 29.79 -2.36 7.13
N PHE A 618 30.06 -3.67 7.21
CA PHE A 618 29.69 -4.65 6.18
C PHE A 618 28.18 -4.59 5.86
N LYS A 619 27.30 -4.62 6.87
CA LYS A 619 25.83 -4.51 6.67
C LYS A 619 25.44 -3.20 5.98
N ILE A 620 26.07 -2.09 6.33
CA ILE A 620 25.77 -0.78 5.74
C ILE A 620 26.24 -0.69 4.28
N ILE A 621 27.41 -1.22 3.95
CA ILE A 621 27.94 -1.22 2.58
C ILE A 621 27.09 -2.12 1.68
N VAL A 622 26.86 -3.38 2.09
CA VAL A 622 26.04 -4.33 1.34
C VAL A 622 24.61 -3.82 1.13
N GLY A 623 23.98 -3.28 2.19
CA GLY A 623 22.63 -2.74 2.11
C GLY A 623 22.47 -1.47 1.27
N ARG A 624 23.54 -0.69 1.04
CA ARG A 624 23.54 0.47 0.12
C ARG A 624 23.48 0.05 -1.35
N VAL A 625 24.08 -1.10 -1.72
CA VAL A 625 24.23 -1.53 -3.12
C VAL A 625 23.20 -2.58 -3.53
N LEU A 626 22.75 -3.41 -2.58
CA LEU A 626 21.81 -4.52 -2.82
C LEU A 626 20.44 -4.30 -2.14
N GLY A 627 20.26 -3.21 -1.40
CA GLY A 627 19.04 -2.90 -0.67
C GLY A 627 18.99 -3.52 0.73
N TRP A 628 18.21 -2.88 1.61
CA TRP A 628 18.20 -3.17 3.05
C TRP A 628 17.57 -4.48 3.46
N ASN A 629 16.80 -5.11 2.57
CA ASN A 629 16.02 -6.32 2.87
C ASN A 629 16.82 -7.62 2.73
N LEU A 630 17.95 -7.66 2.02
CA LEU A 630 18.75 -8.88 1.85
C LEU A 630 19.70 -9.16 3.02
N LEU A 631 20.17 -8.12 3.70
CA LEU A 631 21.03 -8.23 4.89
C LEU A 631 20.46 -7.38 6.02
N LYS A 632 19.38 -7.89 6.62
CA LYS A 632 18.45 -7.12 7.47
C LYS A 632 19.12 -6.57 8.74
N SER A 633 20.06 -7.31 9.34
CA SER A 633 20.83 -6.90 10.53
C SER A 633 22.28 -7.40 10.48
N SER A 634 23.11 -7.03 11.47
CA SER A 634 24.44 -7.63 11.71
C SER A 634 24.40 -8.91 12.56
N ARG A 635 23.22 -9.39 12.97
CA ARG A 635 23.04 -10.64 13.73
C ARG A 635 22.78 -11.80 12.79
N PHE A 636 23.83 -12.26 12.09
CA PHE A 636 23.75 -13.35 11.13
C PHE A 636 24.87 -14.38 11.26
N GLU A 637 24.60 -15.57 10.77
CA GLU A 637 25.54 -16.57 10.29
C GLU A 637 25.59 -16.52 8.76
N VAL A 638 26.72 -16.91 8.18
CA VAL A 638 26.91 -16.97 6.73
C VAL A 638 27.56 -18.30 6.35
N SER A 639 26.99 -18.98 5.37
CA SER A 639 27.51 -20.23 4.81
C SER A 639 27.60 -20.10 3.30
N ARG A 640 28.77 -20.39 2.71
CA ARG A 640 28.93 -20.45 1.25
C ARG A 640 28.38 -21.77 0.71
N THR A 641 27.67 -21.72 -0.42
CA THR A 641 27.16 -22.90 -1.12
C THR A 641 27.31 -22.64 -2.63
N GLY A 642 28.31 -23.28 -3.25
CA GLY A 642 28.70 -23.03 -4.63
C GLY A 642 29.14 -21.58 -4.86
N SER A 643 28.41 -20.89 -5.74
CA SER A 643 28.55 -19.47 -6.08
C SER A 643 27.76 -18.51 -5.17
N ASN A 644 27.04 -19.01 -4.16
CA ASN A 644 26.15 -18.20 -3.32
C ASN A 644 26.61 -18.13 -1.85
N PHE A 645 26.28 -17.01 -1.20
CA PHE A 645 26.39 -16.84 0.25
C PHE A 645 24.99 -16.83 0.85
N ILE A 646 24.69 -17.85 1.66
CA ILE A 646 23.43 -17.96 2.40
C ILE A 646 23.62 -17.30 3.76
N PHE A 647 22.87 -16.22 4.00
CA PHE A 647 22.83 -15.54 5.29
C PHE A 647 21.61 -16.03 6.07
N ARG A 648 21.81 -16.45 7.32
CA ARG A 648 20.74 -16.80 8.26
C ARG A 648 20.86 -15.87 9.47
N GLY A 649 19.81 -15.14 9.83
CA GLY A 649 19.95 -14.11 10.85
C GLY A 649 18.67 -13.78 11.61
N ARG A 650 18.76 -12.79 12.50
CA ARG A 650 17.66 -12.32 13.36
C ARG A 650 17.60 -10.80 13.42
N GLY A 651 16.40 -10.26 13.58
CA GLY A 651 16.15 -8.83 13.70
C GLY A 651 16.36 -8.04 12.41
N PHE A 652 15.99 -6.76 12.45
CA PHE A 652 16.05 -5.82 11.33
C PHE A 652 16.52 -4.45 11.84
N GLY A 653 17.56 -3.89 11.22
CA GLY A 653 18.21 -2.65 11.65
C GLY A 653 19.45 -2.88 12.54
N HIS A 654 19.78 -1.88 13.37
CA HIS A 654 20.87 -1.99 14.36
C HIS A 654 20.43 -2.76 15.62
N GLY A 655 19.19 -2.55 16.07
CA GLY A 655 18.67 -3.12 17.32
C GLY A 655 19.19 -2.45 18.60
N LEU A 656 19.73 -1.23 18.49
CA LEU A 656 20.05 -0.37 19.65
C LEU A 656 18.76 0.24 20.22
N GLY A 657 18.63 0.27 21.54
CA GLY A 657 17.52 0.90 22.24
C GLY A 657 16.17 0.23 21.96
N LEU A 658 15.15 1.02 21.61
CA LEU A 658 13.77 0.54 21.50
C LEU A 658 13.57 -0.39 20.30
N CYS A 659 13.18 -1.64 20.58
CA CYS A 659 12.75 -2.60 19.57
C CYS A 659 11.29 -2.36 19.23
N GLN A 660 10.97 -2.04 17.98
CA GLN A 660 9.60 -1.71 17.56
C GLN A 660 8.66 -2.92 17.69
N GLU A 661 9.03 -4.08 17.15
CA GLU A 661 8.27 -5.34 17.34
C GLU A 661 8.05 -5.71 18.81
N GLY A 662 9.09 -5.59 19.64
CA GLY A 662 9.01 -5.98 21.05
C GLY A 662 8.16 -4.99 21.88
N ALA A 663 8.28 -3.69 21.63
CA ALA A 663 7.40 -2.66 22.19
C ALA A 663 5.92 -2.91 21.83
N HIS A 664 5.63 -3.28 20.58
CA HIS A 664 4.29 -3.66 20.12
C HIS A 664 3.74 -4.86 20.90
N VAL A 665 4.51 -5.94 21.02
CA VAL A 665 4.10 -7.16 21.77
C VAL A 665 4.00 -6.91 23.28
N MET A 666 4.84 -6.04 23.86
CA MET A 666 4.71 -5.60 25.26
C MET A 666 3.39 -4.86 25.49
N ALA A 667 3.02 -3.93 24.60
CA ALA A 667 1.77 -3.19 24.68
C ALA A 667 0.55 -4.11 24.54
N GLN A 668 0.60 -5.11 23.64
CA GLN A 668 -0.45 -6.14 23.51
C GLN A 668 -0.61 -7.00 24.77
N ARG A 669 0.46 -7.19 25.55
CA ARG A 669 0.42 -7.84 26.87
C ARG A 669 0.04 -6.87 28.01
N GLY A 670 -0.43 -5.66 27.69
CA GLY A 670 -0.92 -4.67 28.66
C GLY A 670 0.15 -3.79 29.31
N ALA A 671 1.39 -3.79 28.81
CA ALA A 671 2.44 -2.91 29.35
C ALA A 671 2.26 -1.47 28.86
N GLY A 672 2.13 -0.53 29.80
CA GLY A 672 2.10 0.90 29.50
C GLY A 672 3.45 1.45 29.01
N TYR A 673 3.41 2.57 28.28
CA TYR A 673 4.57 3.15 27.58
C TYR A 673 5.80 3.36 28.47
N GLN A 674 5.60 3.71 29.75
CA GLN A 674 6.69 3.90 30.72
C GLN A 674 7.48 2.60 30.97
N ARG A 675 6.80 1.45 31.08
CA ARG A 675 7.43 0.14 31.31
C ARG A 675 8.12 -0.39 30.04
N ILE A 676 7.60 -0.04 28.87
CA ILE A 676 8.25 -0.28 27.57
C ILE A 676 9.57 0.51 27.50
N LEU A 677 9.54 1.80 27.82
CA LEU A 677 10.75 2.64 27.83
C LEU A 677 11.77 2.19 28.87
N GLU A 678 11.35 1.79 30.07
CA GLU A 678 12.23 1.24 31.10
C GLU A 678 12.93 -0.05 30.65
N LYS A 679 12.22 -0.94 29.92
CA LYS A 679 12.77 -2.20 29.36
C LYS A 679 13.87 -1.93 28.32
N TYR A 680 13.69 -0.92 27.47
CA TYR A 680 14.62 -0.62 26.38
C TYR A 680 15.70 0.43 26.73
N PHE A 681 15.48 1.21 27.78
CA PHE A 681 16.40 2.23 28.28
C PHE A 681 16.51 2.16 29.83
N PRO A 682 17.07 1.08 30.39
CA PRO A 682 17.10 0.85 31.84
C PRO A 682 17.90 1.93 32.59
N GLY A 683 17.39 2.35 33.75
CA GLY A 683 17.99 3.43 34.57
C GLY A 683 17.68 4.85 34.05
N THR A 684 16.77 5.00 33.09
CA THR A 684 16.31 6.29 32.59
C THR A 684 14.88 6.58 33.07
N ARG A 685 14.47 7.86 33.05
CA ARG A 685 13.12 8.27 33.47
C ARG A 685 12.46 9.15 32.41
N VAL A 686 11.14 9.01 32.26
CA VAL A 686 10.33 9.96 31.49
C VAL A 686 10.24 11.26 32.30
N ASN A 687 10.64 12.37 31.68
CA ASN A 687 10.50 13.71 32.22
C ASN A 687 9.39 14.45 31.45
N SER A 688 8.35 14.85 32.16
CA SER A 688 7.20 15.61 31.63
C SER A 688 7.33 17.12 31.86
N ALA A 689 8.43 17.61 32.43
CA ALA A 689 8.69 19.03 32.53
C ALA A 689 8.91 19.59 31.11
N SER A 690 8.08 20.55 30.71
CA SER A 690 8.28 21.34 29.49
C SER A 690 9.72 21.90 29.49
N TRP A 691 10.53 21.51 28.51
CA TRP A 691 11.95 21.86 28.36
C TRP A 691 12.12 23.36 27.99
N LYS A 692 11.75 24.25 28.92
CA LYS A 692 11.52 25.66 28.63
C LYS A 692 12.81 26.46 28.40
N ALA A 693 12.74 27.29 27.35
CA ALA A 693 13.48 28.54 27.13
C ALA A 693 15.02 28.50 27.00
N ASP A 694 15.78 27.84 27.88
CA ASP A 694 17.21 28.16 28.07
C ASP A 694 18.13 27.79 26.88
N LEU A 695 17.65 26.99 25.91
CA LEU A 695 18.36 26.67 24.66
C LEU A 695 18.02 27.62 23.49
N LEU A 696 17.33 28.74 23.73
CA LEU A 696 17.00 29.75 22.72
C LEU A 696 17.95 30.97 22.71
N LEU A 697 18.93 31.06 23.62
CA LEU A 697 19.83 32.22 23.73
C LEU A 697 21.29 31.99 23.29
N THR A 698 21.68 30.75 22.95
CA THR A 698 23.06 30.43 22.55
C THR A 698 23.13 29.77 21.17
N ASN A 699 23.05 30.58 20.09
CA ASN A 699 23.74 30.38 18.81
C ASN A 699 23.39 31.47 17.78
N HIS A 700 23.66 32.75 18.10
CA HIS A 700 23.91 33.74 17.05
C HIS A 700 25.39 33.63 16.62
N PRO A 701 25.69 33.40 15.33
CA PRO A 701 27.05 33.58 14.83
C PRO A 701 27.38 35.07 14.84
N LEU A 702 28.37 35.47 15.64
CA LEU A 702 28.96 36.80 15.49
C LEU A 702 29.72 36.86 14.15
N PRO A 703 29.71 38.01 13.44
CA PRO A 703 30.46 38.15 12.19
C PRO A 703 31.95 37.92 12.41
N LEU A 704 32.59 37.17 11.50
CA LEU A 704 34.04 36.99 11.46
C LEU A 704 34.71 38.29 11.01
N GLY A 705 35.07 39.14 11.97
CA GLY A 705 36.00 40.24 11.75
C GLY A 705 37.43 39.71 11.69
N GLU A 706 38.22 40.15 10.70
CA GLU A 706 39.64 39.82 10.63
C GLU A 706 40.43 40.49 11.76
N ALA A 707 41.15 39.70 12.56
CA ALA A 707 42.17 40.19 13.47
C ALA A 707 43.37 39.23 13.49
N ARG A 708 44.58 39.79 13.49
CA ARG A 708 45.83 39.03 13.44
C ARG A 708 46.41 38.84 14.85
N GLY A 709 47.03 37.68 15.05
CA GLY A 709 48.31 37.57 15.77
C GLY A 709 48.27 37.53 17.29
N GLU A 710 49.20 36.75 17.84
CA GLU A 710 49.68 36.80 19.24
C GLU A 710 48.63 36.44 20.33
N GLY A 711 49.01 35.95 21.51
CA GLY A 711 50.31 35.46 21.95
C GLY A 711 50.40 35.31 23.47
N LEU A 712 50.94 34.17 23.94
CA LEU A 712 51.51 33.94 25.28
C LEU A 712 50.60 33.89 26.55
N ALA A 713 51.18 33.23 27.55
CA ALA A 713 51.04 33.37 29.01
C ALA A 713 49.79 32.82 29.75
N THR A 714 50.07 32.13 30.86
CA THR A 714 49.11 31.43 31.73
C THR A 714 49.12 31.97 33.18
N GLY A 715 48.12 32.80 33.54
CA GLY A 715 47.75 33.15 34.93
C GLY A 715 48.80 33.89 35.80
N PRO A 716 48.60 34.00 37.13
CA PRO A 716 47.31 34.07 37.84
C PRO A 716 47.26 35.09 39.04
N ASN A 717 46.04 35.33 39.56
CA ASN A 717 45.69 35.80 40.93
C ASN A 717 45.82 37.28 41.38
N GLY A 718 44.87 37.70 42.26
CA GLY A 718 44.88 38.91 43.10
C GLY A 718 43.58 39.75 42.97
N LEU A 719 42.78 40.07 43.99
CA LEU A 719 42.80 39.78 45.45
C LEU A 719 41.42 39.18 45.90
N SER A 720 41.19 38.42 46.99
CA SER A 720 41.69 38.41 48.41
C SER A 720 41.04 39.50 49.30
N LEU A 721 40.58 39.30 50.55
CA LEU A 721 40.49 38.18 51.54
C LEU A 721 39.23 38.41 52.46
N ILE A 722 38.78 37.61 53.46
CA ILE A 722 39.38 37.06 54.71
C ILE A 722 38.50 35.88 55.31
N SER A 723 39.12 34.92 56.03
CA SER A 723 38.66 33.77 56.90
C SER A 723 37.16 33.42 57.12
N SER A 724 36.66 32.15 57.21
CA SER A 724 37.08 30.89 57.93
C SER A 724 36.79 30.87 59.45
N PRO A 725 36.61 29.72 60.20
CA PRO A 725 36.81 28.28 59.86
C PRO A 725 35.76 27.23 60.42
N SER A 726 36.08 25.92 60.35
CA SER A 726 35.50 24.72 61.08
C SER A 726 34.16 24.09 60.61
N GLY A 727 33.84 22.79 60.85
CA GLY A 727 34.66 21.65 61.32
C GLY A 727 33.90 20.34 61.70
N SER A 728 34.44 19.16 61.30
CA SER A 728 34.41 17.79 61.92
C SER A 728 33.17 17.08 62.53
N GLU A 729 32.94 15.84 62.05
CA GLU A 729 32.68 14.55 62.76
C GLU A 729 31.54 14.29 63.81
N LYS A 730 30.74 13.22 63.54
CA LYS A 730 30.24 12.08 64.40
C LYS A 730 28.96 11.47 63.77
N GLN A 731 28.65 10.17 63.65
CA GLN A 731 28.91 8.89 64.37
C GLN A 731 27.90 8.59 65.52
N ILE A 732 27.48 7.31 65.66
CA ILE A 732 26.68 6.67 66.77
C ILE A 732 25.14 7.02 66.75
N GLU A 733 24.14 6.12 66.93
CA GLU A 733 24.12 4.63 67.10
C GLU A 733 22.78 3.92 66.69
N VAL A 734 22.61 2.65 67.12
CA VAL A 734 21.73 1.54 66.67
C VAL A 734 20.29 1.49 67.23
N ASN A 735 19.42 0.68 66.59
CA ASN A 735 18.45 -0.32 67.15
C ASN A 735 16.99 -0.25 66.66
N PHE A 736 16.20 -1.34 66.51
CA PHE A 736 16.43 -2.77 66.14
C PHE A 736 15.04 -3.47 65.95
N LEU A 737 14.99 -4.78 65.65
CA LEU A 737 13.80 -5.70 65.73
C LEU A 737 12.66 -5.47 64.69
N HIS A 738 11.79 -6.42 64.29
CA HIS A 738 11.86 -7.89 64.02
C HIS A 738 10.51 -8.31 63.36
N CYS A 739 10.27 -9.46 62.71
CA CYS A 739 11.07 -10.62 62.26
C CYS A 739 10.63 -10.94 60.78
N SER A 740 10.34 -12.12 60.18
CA SER A 740 10.43 -13.59 60.41
C SER A 740 10.31 -14.27 59.02
N GLN A 741 11.21 -15.15 58.58
CA GLN A 741 11.19 -16.64 58.67
C GLN A 741 10.01 -17.38 57.98
N ALA A 742 10.17 -18.52 57.27
CA ALA A 742 11.37 -19.19 56.71
C ALA A 742 10.99 -20.33 55.73
N THR A 743 11.94 -20.76 54.88
CA THR A 743 11.96 -22.01 54.07
C THR A 743 12.33 -23.25 54.94
N PRO A 744 12.13 -24.55 54.54
CA PRO A 744 13.01 -25.23 53.54
C PRO A 744 12.55 -26.53 52.78
N LEU A 745 13.15 -26.75 51.60
CA LEU A 745 13.75 -28.00 51.01
C LEU A 745 13.05 -29.41 50.97
N THR A 746 12.68 -29.85 49.75
CA THR A 746 12.95 -31.19 49.09
C THR A 746 12.44 -32.53 49.71
N PRO A 747 12.54 -33.74 49.06
CA PRO A 747 12.70 -34.16 47.64
C PRO A 747 11.71 -35.29 47.17
N ALA A 748 11.99 -35.94 46.01
CA ALA A 748 11.61 -37.32 45.60
C ALA A 748 10.14 -37.61 45.16
N LEU A 749 9.77 -38.69 44.42
CA LEU A 749 10.48 -39.62 43.49
C LEU A 749 9.46 -40.48 42.67
N SER A 750 9.87 -41.05 41.52
CA SER A 750 9.30 -42.27 40.88
C SER A 750 7.91 -42.14 40.19
N GLN A 751 7.42 -43.02 39.28
CA GLN A 751 8.03 -44.09 38.44
C GLN A 751 7.09 -44.58 37.30
N ARG A 752 7.63 -45.43 36.38
CA ARG A 752 6.98 -46.22 35.29
C ARG A 752 6.47 -45.41 34.08
N LYS A 753 6.81 -45.72 32.82
CA LYS A 753 6.98 -46.97 32.01
C LYS A 753 5.69 -47.49 31.37
N GLN A 754 5.63 -47.41 30.03
CA GLN A 754 5.79 -48.61 29.19
C GLN A 754 6.28 -48.26 27.78
N GLN A 755 6.95 -49.22 27.13
CA GLN A 755 7.34 -49.21 25.71
C GLN A 755 6.72 -50.43 25.03
N SER A 756 6.45 -50.33 23.73
CA SER A 756 6.31 -51.50 22.86
C SER A 756 6.64 -51.12 21.41
N HIS A 757 7.73 -51.68 20.86
CA HIS A 757 7.95 -51.71 19.42
C HIS A 757 7.08 -52.82 18.81
N PHE A 758 6.59 -52.63 17.58
CA PHE A 758 6.49 -53.70 16.57
C PHE A 758 6.38 -53.09 15.16
N ALA A 759 6.91 -53.83 14.18
CA ALA A 759 6.86 -53.59 12.74
C ALA A 759 7.30 -54.91 12.04
N PRO A 760 7.21 -55.04 10.70
CA PRO A 760 6.10 -54.69 9.82
C PRO A 760 5.60 -55.94 9.05
N THR A 761 4.46 -55.86 8.35
CA THR A 761 4.03 -56.89 7.36
C THR A 761 3.25 -56.26 6.20
N GLU A 762 3.38 -56.84 5.02
CA GLU A 762 2.78 -56.44 3.75
C GLU A 762 1.40 -57.08 3.53
N LEU A 763 0.53 -56.47 2.71
CA LEU A 763 0.02 -57.05 1.44
C LEU A 763 -1.14 -56.25 0.80
N GLU A 764 -1.26 -56.43 -0.50
CA GLU A 764 -1.92 -55.60 -1.52
C GLU A 764 -3.46 -55.68 -1.64
N TYR A 765 -3.98 -54.77 -2.48
CA TYR A 765 -4.99 -54.98 -3.55
C TYR A 765 -6.53 -54.86 -3.34
N LEU A 766 -7.08 -53.90 -4.13
CA LEU A 766 -8.33 -53.88 -4.93
C LEU A 766 -9.73 -53.52 -4.35
N PHE A 767 -10.36 -52.58 -5.08
CA PHE A 767 -11.80 -52.39 -5.39
C PHE A 767 -12.89 -52.43 -4.29
N GLY A 768 -13.05 -51.29 -3.62
CA GLY A 768 -14.23 -50.39 -3.75
C GLY A 768 -15.68 -50.92 -3.70
N SER A 769 -16.47 -50.36 -2.77
CA SER A 769 -17.91 -50.08 -2.95
C SER A 769 -18.36 -48.92 -2.04
N TRP A 770 -19.51 -48.31 -2.33
CA TRP A 770 -20.03 -47.12 -1.61
C TRP A 770 -21.06 -47.51 -0.53
N THR A 771 -20.96 -46.90 0.66
CA THR A 771 -22.11 -46.73 1.58
C THR A 771 -22.08 -45.38 2.32
N TYR A 772 -23.19 -44.65 2.23
CA TYR A 772 -23.62 -43.64 3.21
C TYR A 772 -24.23 -44.40 4.44
N ASN A 773 -24.51 -43.86 5.63
CA ASN A 773 -24.60 -42.47 6.11
C ASN A 773 -24.60 -42.45 7.67
N TYR A 774 -23.96 -41.47 8.35
CA TYR A 774 -24.60 -40.52 9.30
C TYR A 774 -23.60 -39.62 10.07
N PHE A 775 -24.12 -38.58 10.73
CA PHE A 775 -23.41 -37.42 11.28
C PHE A 775 -22.94 -37.51 12.74
N ALA A 776 -21.82 -36.85 13.03
CA ALA A 776 -21.63 -35.99 14.20
C ALA A 776 -20.79 -34.75 13.80
N PRO A 777 -21.15 -33.51 14.20
CA PRO A 777 -20.53 -32.31 13.61
C PRO A 777 -19.37 -31.71 14.45
N THR A 778 -18.14 -31.77 13.92
CA THR A 778 -17.01 -30.92 14.35
C THR A 778 -16.49 -30.12 13.15
N GLY A 779 -16.88 -28.84 13.07
CA GLY A 779 -16.80 -28.03 11.86
C GLY A 779 -15.42 -27.45 11.50
N LEU A 780 -14.43 -28.30 11.20
CA LEU A 780 -13.17 -27.89 10.57
C LEU A 780 -12.77 -28.83 9.43
N LYS A 781 -13.37 -28.66 8.24
CA LYS A 781 -12.85 -29.25 7.00
C LYS A 781 -11.75 -28.36 6.43
N THR A 782 -10.50 -28.82 6.52
CA THR A 782 -9.38 -28.26 5.76
C THR A 782 -9.50 -28.70 4.30
N ASN A 783 -10.02 -27.84 3.41
CA ASN A 783 -9.90 -28.07 1.97
C ASN A 783 -8.41 -28.09 1.58
N GLN A 784 -7.97 -29.19 0.95
CA GLN A 784 -6.66 -29.23 0.30
C GLN A 784 -6.65 -28.23 -0.86
N ARG A 785 -5.86 -27.15 -0.73
CA ARG A 785 -5.76 -26.11 -1.77
C ARG A 785 -4.97 -26.55 -3.01
N TYR A 786 -4.10 -27.56 -2.85
CA TYR A 786 -3.26 -28.11 -3.91
C TYR A 786 -3.47 -29.61 -4.03
N LEU A 787 -3.38 -30.08 -5.27
CA LEU A 787 -3.34 -31.48 -5.70
C LEU A 787 -1.96 -31.78 -6.30
N THR A 788 -1.62 -33.05 -6.45
CA THR A 788 -0.35 -33.49 -7.03
C THR A 788 -0.59 -34.71 -7.92
N ILE A 789 0.00 -34.68 -9.13
CA ILE A 789 0.19 -35.86 -9.99
C ILE A 789 1.70 -36.08 -10.19
N SER A 790 2.11 -37.27 -10.61
CA SER A 790 3.52 -37.60 -10.82
C SER A 790 3.73 -38.67 -11.88
N SER A 791 4.93 -38.69 -12.44
CA SER A 791 5.52 -39.75 -13.25
C SER A 791 6.88 -40.16 -12.64
N ASP A 792 7.61 -41.05 -13.31
CA ASP A 792 8.95 -41.49 -12.86
C ASP A 792 9.98 -40.35 -12.82
N HIS A 793 9.76 -39.25 -13.55
CA HIS A 793 10.72 -38.14 -13.69
C HIS A 793 10.20 -36.79 -13.18
N PHE A 794 8.89 -36.65 -12.95
CA PHE A 794 8.26 -35.35 -12.69
C PHE A 794 7.18 -35.43 -11.60
N ARG A 795 7.11 -34.42 -10.73
CA ARG A 795 6.03 -34.22 -9.74
C ARG A 795 5.34 -32.87 -9.98
N VAL A 796 4.15 -32.88 -10.57
CA VAL A 796 3.37 -31.65 -10.82
C VAL A 796 2.42 -31.39 -9.66
N THR A 797 2.67 -30.33 -8.90
CA THR A 797 1.81 -29.82 -7.82
C THR A 797 1.05 -28.59 -8.31
N TYR A 798 -0.28 -28.61 -8.22
CA TYR A 798 -1.15 -27.61 -8.84
C TYR A 798 -2.36 -27.24 -7.95
N PRO A 799 -2.97 -26.06 -8.13
CA PRO A 799 -4.12 -25.65 -7.32
C PRO A 799 -5.34 -26.50 -7.63
N ALA A 800 -6.20 -26.74 -6.63
CA ALA A 800 -7.46 -27.47 -6.79
C ALA A 800 -8.50 -26.77 -7.71
N SER A 801 -8.20 -25.56 -8.19
CA SER A 801 -8.97 -24.81 -9.20
C SER A 801 -8.53 -25.07 -10.65
N VAL A 802 -7.47 -25.85 -10.88
CA VAL A 802 -7.01 -26.27 -12.21
C VAL A 802 -7.58 -27.66 -12.55
N ASP A 803 -8.09 -27.82 -13.77
CA ASP A 803 -8.62 -29.09 -14.27
C ASP A 803 -7.54 -30.19 -14.24
N HIS A 804 -7.90 -31.42 -13.86
CA HIS A 804 -6.97 -32.54 -13.81
C HIS A 804 -6.32 -32.81 -15.17
N ARG A 805 -7.09 -32.67 -16.27
CA ARG A 805 -6.63 -32.84 -17.65
C ARG A 805 -5.62 -31.78 -18.07
N ASP A 806 -5.73 -30.60 -17.47
CA ASP A 806 -4.81 -29.48 -17.69
C ASP A 806 -3.47 -29.72 -16.96
N ALA A 807 -3.49 -30.34 -15.78
CA ALA A 807 -2.27 -30.81 -15.11
C ALA A 807 -1.64 -32.00 -15.84
N GLU A 808 -2.44 -32.97 -16.30
CA GLU A 808 -1.99 -34.09 -17.14
C GLU A 808 -1.32 -33.58 -18.43
N GLN A 809 -1.86 -32.52 -19.05
CA GLN A 809 -1.23 -31.89 -20.22
C GLN A 809 0.17 -31.37 -19.90
N VAL A 810 0.38 -30.77 -18.72
CA VAL A 810 1.72 -30.33 -18.27
C VAL A 810 2.66 -31.53 -18.13
N LEU A 811 2.23 -32.57 -17.42
CA LEU A 811 3.04 -33.79 -17.18
C LEU A 811 3.42 -34.49 -18.49
N ASN A 812 2.46 -34.70 -19.40
CA ASN A 812 2.67 -35.32 -20.71
C ASN A 812 3.56 -34.48 -21.63
N THR A 813 3.50 -33.15 -21.54
CA THR A 813 4.38 -32.25 -22.30
C THR A 813 5.83 -32.39 -21.83
N LEU A 814 6.05 -32.49 -20.52
CA LEU A 814 7.37 -32.61 -19.91
C LEU A 814 8.03 -33.97 -20.20
N GLU A 815 7.29 -35.09 -20.11
CA GLU A 815 7.82 -36.41 -20.49
C GLU A 815 8.16 -36.49 -21.99
N SER A 816 7.29 -35.97 -22.86
CA SER A 816 7.53 -35.91 -24.30
C SER A 816 8.77 -35.07 -24.63
N ALA A 817 8.94 -33.92 -23.98
CA ALA A 817 10.12 -33.07 -24.13
C ALA A 817 11.40 -33.73 -23.60
N ARG A 818 11.33 -34.44 -22.46
CA ARG A 818 12.46 -35.18 -21.90
C ARG A 818 12.94 -36.29 -22.85
N ALA A 819 12.00 -37.04 -23.44
CA ALA A 819 12.33 -38.07 -24.43
C ALA A 819 12.99 -37.49 -25.69
N ASP A 820 12.46 -36.38 -26.22
CA ASP A 820 13.01 -35.63 -27.35
C ASP A 820 14.46 -35.14 -27.08
N TYR A 821 14.72 -34.59 -25.90
CA TYR A 821 16.06 -34.08 -25.52
C TYR A 821 17.07 -35.21 -25.26
N LEU A 822 16.66 -36.28 -24.57
CA LEU A 822 17.51 -37.46 -24.40
C LEU A 822 17.83 -38.13 -25.74
N HIS A 823 16.88 -38.18 -26.69
CA HIS A 823 17.15 -38.72 -28.02
C HIS A 823 18.21 -37.91 -28.78
N ARG A 824 18.11 -36.57 -28.76
CA ARG A 824 19.08 -35.66 -29.41
C ARG A 824 20.49 -35.77 -28.81
N ALA A 825 20.60 -35.81 -27.49
CA ALA A 825 21.89 -35.94 -26.81
C ALA A 825 22.55 -37.30 -27.11
N ASN A 826 21.77 -38.39 -27.05
CA ASN A 826 22.27 -39.72 -27.43
C ASN A 826 22.69 -39.79 -28.92
N ALA A 827 22.00 -39.09 -29.82
CA ALA A 827 22.42 -38.95 -31.23
C ALA A 827 23.70 -38.10 -31.42
N ALA A 828 24.15 -37.39 -30.39
CA ALA A 828 25.46 -36.73 -30.32
C ALA A 828 26.53 -37.57 -29.58
N SER A 829 26.20 -38.81 -29.20
CA SER A 829 26.98 -39.68 -28.30
C SER A 829 27.21 -39.09 -26.90
N VAL A 830 26.30 -38.23 -26.43
CA VAL A 830 26.32 -37.65 -25.08
C VAL A 830 25.28 -38.37 -24.21
N SER A 831 25.75 -39.05 -23.18
CA SER A 831 24.89 -39.69 -22.19
C SER A 831 24.50 -38.70 -21.09
N ILE A 832 23.25 -38.76 -20.63
CA ILE A 832 22.73 -37.88 -19.56
C ILE A 832 22.15 -38.75 -18.45
N SER A 833 22.94 -38.98 -17.40
CA SER A 833 22.60 -39.86 -16.28
C SER A 833 21.84 -39.15 -15.16
N ASP A 834 22.22 -37.90 -14.88
CA ASP A 834 22.01 -37.28 -13.55
C ASP A 834 20.95 -36.17 -13.55
N ILE A 835 19.86 -36.33 -14.31
CA ILE A 835 18.69 -35.44 -14.21
C ILE A 835 17.89 -35.84 -12.96
N PRO A 836 17.71 -34.96 -11.95
CA PRO A 836 16.91 -35.25 -10.76
C PRO A 836 15.41 -35.35 -11.10
N ILE A 837 14.62 -35.98 -10.22
CA ILE A 837 13.16 -35.91 -10.30
C ILE A 837 12.74 -34.46 -10.08
N LEU A 838 12.09 -33.85 -11.08
CA LEU A 838 11.77 -32.42 -11.06
C LEU A 838 10.44 -32.15 -10.34
N GLU A 839 10.45 -31.21 -9.41
CA GLU A 839 9.22 -30.66 -8.82
C GLU A 839 8.71 -29.49 -9.64
N ILE A 840 7.50 -29.62 -10.19
CA ILE A 840 6.83 -28.58 -10.95
C ILE A 840 5.71 -28.00 -10.09
N ARG A 841 5.68 -26.68 -9.93
CA ARG A 841 4.62 -25.99 -9.19
C ARG A 841 3.85 -25.03 -10.09
N LEU A 842 2.55 -25.26 -10.23
CA LEU A 842 1.63 -24.30 -10.83
C LEU A 842 1.13 -23.36 -9.72
N ASN A 843 1.29 -22.04 -9.89
CA ASN A 843 0.87 -21.05 -8.89
C ASN A 843 -0.59 -20.59 -9.11
N GLU A 844 -1.29 -20.23 -8.03
CA GLU A 844 -2.67 -19.72 -8.08
C GLU A 844 -2.76 -18.37 -8.79
N SER A 845 -1.89 -17.42 -8.43
CA SER A 845 -1.79 -16.11 -9.08
C SER A 845 -0.37 -15.77 -9.54
N THR A 846 -0.25 -14.78 -10.42
CA THR A 846 1.04 -14.17 -10.77
C THR A 846 1.72 -13.58 -9.53
N GLY A 847 0.94 -13.11 -8.54
CA GLY A 847 1.47 -12.64 -7.26
C GLY A 847 2.21 -13.74 -6.49
N ASP A 848 1.61 -14.92 -6.36
CA ASP A 848 2.22 -16.08 -5.70
C ASP A 848 3.50 -16.52 -6.41
N PHE A 849 3.47 -16.58 -7.75
CA PHE A 849 4.64 -16.86 -8.57
C PHE A 849 5.78 -15.85 -8.29
N THR A 850 5.50 -14.54 -8.36
CA THR A 850 6.54 -13.52 -8.08
C THR A 850 7.05 -13.55 -6.64
N ALA A 851 6.17 -13.81 -5.67
CA ALA A 851 6.53 -13.85 -4.26
C ALA A 851 7.36 -15.08 -3.88
N ARG A 852 7.17 -16.21 -4.60
CA ARG A 852 7.92 -17.46 -4.40
C ARG A 852 9.26 -17.50 -5.11
N THR A 853 9.31 -16.99 -6.34
CA THR A 853 10.48 -17.11 -7.21
C THR A 853 11.43 -15.92 -7.10
N GLY A 854 10.91 -14.75 -6.74
CA GLY A 854 11.62 -13.47 -6.88
C GLY A 854 11.70 -12.97 -8.34
N GLN A 855 11.18 -13.73 -9.31
CA GLN A 855 11.15 -13.31 -10.71
C GLN A 855 10.10 -12.21 -10.93
N PRO A 856 10.29 -11.34 -11.94
CA PRO A 856 9.32 -10.31 -12.27
C PRO A 856 8.05 -10.91 -12.89
N TRP A 857 6.93 -10.19 -12.76
CA TRP A 857 5.58 -10.64 -13.18
C TRP A 857 5.43 -10.98 -14.67
N TRP A 858 6.42 -10.64 -15.51
CA TRP A 858 6.44 -10.96 -16.93
C TRP A 858 7.14 -12.28 -17.26
N ALA A 859 8.00 -12.83 -16.40
CA ALA A 859 8.62 -14.14 -16.59
C ALA A 859 7.54 -15.23 -16.64
N ALA A 860 7.66 -16.21 -17.55
CA ALA A 860 6.64 -17.24 -17.73
C ALA A 860 6.75 -18.36 -16.67
N ALA A 861 7.97 -18.65 -16.24
CA ALA A 861 8.32 -19.61 -15.22
C ALA A 861 9.65 -19.23 -14.57
N ALA A 862 10.17 -20.09 -13.69
CA ALA A 862 11.46 -19.98 -13.03
C ALA A 862 12.00 -21.36 -12.65
N THR A 863 13.06 -21.80 -13.33
CA THR A 863 13.87 -22.96 -12.92
C THR A 863 14.84 -22.59 -11.82
N LYS A 864 15.01 -23.48 -10.84
CA LYS A 864 15.98 -23.34 -9.75
C LYS A 864 16.40 -24.72 -9.22
N GLY A 865 17.40 -25.31 -9.87
CA GLY A 865 17.86 -26.67 -9.54
C GLY A 865 16.79 -27.71 -9.88
N ASP A 866 16.34 -28.47 -8.89
CA ASP A 866 15.35 -29.54 -9.03
C ASP A 866 13.88 -29.04 -9.10
N ARG A 867 13.64 -27.73 -9.14
CA ARG A 867 12.28 -27.15 -9.14
C ARG A 867 12.03 -26.18 -10.30
N ILE A 868 10.89 -26.34 -10.95
CA ILE A 868 10.32 -25.43 -11.96
C ILE A 868 9.03 -24.81 -11.39
N GLU A 869 9.07 -23.53 -11.06
CA GLU A 869 7.89 -22.75 -10.64
C GLU A 869 7.25 -22.07 -11.86
N LEU A 870 5.95 -22.26 -12.10
CA LEU A 870 5.22 -21.71 -13.24
C LEU A 870 4.21 -20.64 -12.81
N GLN A 871 3.98 -19.67 -13.69
CA GLN A 871 2.82 -18.77 -13.62
C GLN A 871 1.48 -19.55 -13.67
N PRO A 872 0.35 -18.92 -13.32
CA PRO A 872 -0.97 -19.55 -13.40
C PRO A 872 -1.22 -20.17 -14.77
N LEU A 873 -1.66 -21.43 -14.78
CA LEU A 873 -1.75 -22.24 -16.00
C LEU A 873 -2.65 -21.60 -17.06
N ALA A 874 -3.78 -21.01 -16.62
CA ALA A 874 -4.70 -20.26 -17.47
C ALA A 874 -4.02 -19.06 -18.17
N LEU A 875 -3.07 -18.38 -17.53
CA LEU A 875 -2.33 -17.27 -18.13
C LEU A 875 -1.34 -17.76 -19.19
N LEU A 876 -0.64 -18.87 -18.93
CA LEU A 876 0.29 -19.49 -19.88
C LEU A 876 -0.43 -20.07 -21.11
N LYS A 877 -1.61 -20.67 -20.90
CA LYS A 877 -2.51 -21.10 -21.98
C LYS A 877 -3.07 -19.91 -22.77
N HIS A 878 -3.56 -18.87 -22.10
CA HIS A 878 -4.10 -17.67 -22.76
C HIS A 878 -3.05 -16.91 -23.59
N ARG A 879 -1.79 -16.87 -23.11
CA ARG A 879 -0.65 -16.33 -23.86
C ARG A 879 -0.17 -17.22 -25.02
N GLY A 880 -0.64 -18.48 -25.10
CA GLY A 880 -0.21 -19.46 -26.12
C GLY A 880 1.19 -20.04 -25.92
N VAL A 881 1.85 -19.77 -24.78
CA VAL A 881 3.27 -20.12 -24.54
C VAL A 881 3.50 -21.37 -23.68
N LEU A 882 2.46 -21.95 -23.07
CA LEU A 882 2.59 -23.04 -22.10
C LEU A 882 3.55 -24.16 -22.56
N VAL A 883 3.34 -24.70 -23.76
CA VAL A 883 4.13 -25.83 -24.28
C VAL A 883 5.60 -25.45 -24.50
N THR A 884 5.86 -24.22 -24.96
CA THR A 884 7.22 -23.78 -25.24
C THR A 884 7.96 -23.40 -23.95
N THR A 885 7.28 -22.74 -23.00
CA THR A 885 7.83 -22.49 -21.65
C THR A 885 8.18 -23.79 -20.93
N LEU A 886 7.31 -24.81 -20.92
CA LEU A 886 7.62 -26.10 -20.29
C LEU A 886 8.85 -26.78 -20.90
N ARG A 887 9.02 -26.65 -22.22
CA ARG A 887 10.18 -27.15 -22.95
C ARG A 887 11.45 -26.34 -22.65
N HIS A 888 11.34 -25.02 -22.57
CA HIS A 888 12.43 -24.08 -22.25
C HIS A 888 13.02 -24.34 -20.86
N GLU A 889 12.18 -24.33 -19.81
CA GLU A 889 12.60 -24.59 -18.42
C GLU A 889 13.23 -25.99 -18.24
N LEU A 890 12.68 -27.01 -18.92
CA LEU A 890 13.27 -28.35 -18.94
C LEU A 890 14.63 -28.35 -19.68
N ALA A 891 14.77 -27.60 -20.78
CA ALA A 891 16.01 -27.52 -21.53
C ALA A 891 17.16 -26.95 -20.68
N HIS A 892 16.92 -25.93 -19.84
CA HIS A 892 17.92 -25.48 -18.85
C HIS A 892 18.41 -26.62 -17.96
N THR A 893 17.48 -27.37 -17.35
CA THR A 893 17.84 -28.51 -16.47
C THR A 893 18.70 -29.55 -17.21
N VAL A 894 18.38 -29.85 -18.48
CA VAL A 894 19.13 -30.81 -19.29
C VAL A 894 20.50 -30.26 -19.70
N ILE A 895 20.61 -28.96 -20.02
CA ILE A 895 21.88 -28.28 -20.35
C ILE A 895 22.79 -28.19 -19.12
N ASP A 896 22.23 -27.93 -17.93
CA ASP A 896 22.96 -27.95 -16.66
C ASP A 896 23.49 -29.35 -16.34
N ALA A 897 22.66 -30.40 -16.52
CA ALA A 897 23.07 -31.78 -16.29
C ALA A 897 24.24 -32.20 -17.21
N VAL A 898 24.18 -31.84 -18.50
CA VAL A 898 25.24 -32.14 -19.49
C VAL A 898 26.50 -31.31 -19.27
N SER A 899 26.35 -30.01 -19.02
CA SER A 899 27.51 -29.12 -18.83
C SER A 899 28.12 -29.19 -17.44
N HIS A 900 27.42 -29.80 -16.48
CA HIS A 900 27.69 -29.71 -15.04
C HIS A 900 27.65 -28.25 -14.53
N ASN A 901 26.66 -27.47 -14.99
CA ASN A 901 26.49 -26.03 -14.71
C ASN A 901 27.70 -25.19 -15.16
N ARG A 902 28.28 -25.49 -16.34
CA ARG A 902 29.45 -24.79 -16.92
C ARG A 902 29.15 -24.03 -18.21
N ALA A 903 27.95 -24.17 -18.78
CA ALA A 903 27.57 -23.43 -19.98
C ALA A 903 27.59 -21.91 -19.73
N PRO A 904 28.08 -21.08 -20.66
CA PRO A 904 27.86 -19.64 -20.61
C PRO A 904 26.38 -19.35 -20.92
N ARG A 905 25.79 -18.39 -20.22
CA ARG A 905 24.36 -18.01 -20.30
C ARG A 905 23.89 -17.80 -21.73
N TRP A 906 24.69 -17.17 -22.60
CA TRP A 906 24.26 -16.93 -23.99
C TRP A 906 24.11 -18.22 -24.80
N LEU A 907 24.90 -19.25 -24.49
CA LEU A 907 24.79 -20.57 -25.12
C LEU A 907 23.63 -21.36 -24.50
N GLU A 908 23.49 -21.29 -23.18
CA GLU A 908 22.41 -21.92 -22.41
C GLU A 908 21.03 -21.42 -22.87
N GLU A 909 20.78 -20.10 -22.76
CA GLU A 909 19.55 -19.42 -23.19
C GLU A 909 19.30 -19.62 -24.69
N GLY A 910 20.31 -19.41 -25.53
CA GLY A 910 20.19 -19.56 -26.98
C GLY A 910 19.85 -21.00 -27.42
N PHE A 911 20.35 -22.01 -26.68
CA PHE A 911 20.09 -23.42 -26.96
C PHE A 911 18.79 -23.90 -26.32
N ALA A 912 18.39 -23.38 -25.15
CA ALA A 912 17.07 -23.58 -24.57
C ALA A 912 15.97 -23.06 -25.53
N ILE A 913 16.13 -21.86 -26.08
CA ILE A 913 15.20 -21.29 -27.09
C ILE A 913 15.13 -22.17 -28.36
N HIS A 914 16.26 -22.73 -28.82
CA HIS A 914 16.30 -23.66 -29.95
C HIS A 914 15.56 -24.98 -29.64
N LEU A 915 15.92 -25.63 -28.53
CA LEU A 915 15.31 -26.88 -28.08
C LEU A 915 13.82 -26.71 -27.75
N ALA A 916 13.39 -25.55 -27.28
CA ALA A 916 11.99 -25.23 -27.04
C ALA A 916 11.19 -24.98 -28.33
N GLY A 917 11.87 -24.66 -29.44
CA GLY A 917 11.25 -24.27 -30.72
C GLY A 917 10.83 -22.79 -30.78
N GLU A 918 11.33 -21.96 -29.85
CA GLU A 918 10.87 -20.58 -29.64
C GLU A 918 11.51 -19.55 -30.57
N GLY A 919 12.47 -19.93 -31.41
CA GLY A 919 13.20 -19.00 -32.29
C GLY A 919 12.35 -18.05 -33.13
N ARG A 920 11.14 -18.48 -33.54
CA ARG A 920 10.16 -17.63 -34.27
C ARG A 920 9.48 -16.56 -33.39
N LEU A 921 9.42 -16.76 -32.07
CA LEU A 921 8.92 -15.76 -31.13
C LEU A 921 9.95 -14.64 -30.93
N PHE A 922 11.24 -14.98 -30.98
CA PHE A 922 12.33 -14.05 -30.72
C PHE A 922 12.88 -13.33 -31.96
N SER A 923 12.69 -13.88 -33.17
CA SER A 923 13.26 -13.33 -34.42
C SER A 923 12.90 -11.87 -34.73
N HIS A 924 11.83 -11.32 -34.14
CA HIS A 924 11.43 -9.92 -34.32
C HIS A 924 12.15 -8.91 -33.38
N TYR A 925 12.89 -9.40 -32.37
CA TYR A 925 13.59 -8.55 -31.38
C TYR A 925 15.10 -8.43 -31.64
N LEU A 926 15.62 -9.04 -32.71
CA LEU A 926 17.03 -8.96 -33.08
C LEU A 926 17.34 -7.56 -33.65
N HIS A 927 18.19 -6.80 -32.95
CA HIS A 927 18.54 -5.42 -33.30
C HIS A 927 20.05 -5.22 -33.27
N GLY A 928 20.70 -5.47 -34.43
CA GLY A 928 22.15 -5.55 -34.55
C GLY A 928 22.73 -6.90 -34.10
N SER A 929 24.05 -7.03 -34.15
CA SER A 929 24.79 -8.14 -33.55
C SER A 929 25.49 -7.69 -32.27
N LEU A 930 25.64 -8.61 -31.32
CA LEU A 930 26.42 -8.45 -30.09
C LEU A 930 27.48 -9.55 -30.07
N SER A 931 28.61 -9.31 -29.41
CA SER A 931 29.58 -10.38 -29.14
C SER A 931 29.05 -11.34 -28.07
N THR A 932 29.54 -12.57 -28.05
CA THR A 932 29.25 -13.56 -27.00
C THR A 932 29.52 -13.01 -25.60
N ASP A 933 30.61 -12.26 -25.45
CA ASP A 933 31.05 -11.68 -24.18
C ASP A 933 30.14 -10.55 -23.71
N GLU A 934 29.58 -9.76 -24.64
CA GLU A 934 28.59 -8.74 -24.34
C GLU A 934 27.21 -9.35 -24.07
N LEU A 935 26.83 -10.42 -24.76
CA LEU A 935 25.63 -11.20 -24.43
C LEU A 935 25.72 -11.75 -23.01
N GLU A 936 26.79 -12.46 -22.67
CA GLU A 936 27.01 -13.04 -21.34
C GLU A 936 26.87 -12.00 -20.23
N LYS A 937 27.56 -10.86 -20.39
CA LYS A 937 27.55 -9.75 -19.43
C LYS A 937 26.20 -9.05 -19.30
N ARG A 938 25.38 -9.03 -20.35
CA ARG A 938 24.07 -8.35 -20.34
C ARG A 938 22.91 -9.28 -19.95
N LEU A 939 23.02 -10.58 -20.23
CA LEU A 939 22.11 -11.62 -19.73
C LEU A 939 22.20 -11.80 -18.22
N GLU A 940 23.35 -11.49 -17.62
CA GLU A 940 23.50 -11.49 -16.15
C GLU A 940 22.57 -10.47 -15.48
N HIS A 941 22.32 -9.32 -16.11
CA HIS A 941 21.61 -8.17 -15.53
C HIS A 941 20.75 -7.38 -16.56
N PRO A 942 19.72 -7.98 -17.19
CA PRO A 942 18.86 -7.29 -18.16
C PRO A 942 18.03 -6.19 -17.48
N ARG A 943 18.13 -4.95 -17.97
CA ARG A 943 17.57 -3.75 -17.31
C ARG A 943 16.08 -3.56 -17.55
N SER A 944 15.51 -4.31 -18.50
CA SER A 944 14.09 -4.27 -18.86
C SER A 944 13.65 -5.54 -19.58
N GLN A 945 12.34 -5.80 -19.61
CA GLN A 945 11.75 -6.89 -20.40
C GLN A 945 12.08 -6.79 -21.91
N GLN A 946 12.21 -5.56 -22.44
CA GLN A 946 12.54 -5.34 -23.85
C GLN A 946 14.01 -5.66 -24.14
N GLU A 947 14.93 -5.30 -23.23
CA GLU A 947 16.34 -5.69 -23.33
C GLU A 947 16.51 -7.21 -23.22
N MET A 948 15.86 -7.86 -22.25
CA MET A 948 15.85 -9.32 -22.09
C MET A 948 15.46 -10.03 -23.40
N ARG A 949 14.37 -9.60 -24.06
CA ARG A 949 13.93 -10.18 -25.34
C ARG A 949 14.92 -9.97 -26.49
N ALA A 950 15.61 -8.82 -26.55
CA ALA A 950 16.63 -8.56 -27.55
C ALA A 950 17.89 -9.41 -27.32
N LEU A 951 18.29 -9.60 -26.06
CA LEU A 951 19.41 -10.47 -25.68
C LEU A 951 19.09 -11.94 -25.98
N TYR A 952 17.87 -12.40 -25.69
CA TYR A 952 17.40 -13.75 -26.04
C TYR A 952 17.38 -13.98 -27.55
N ALA A 953 16.90 -13.01 -28.33
CA ALA A 953 16.95 -13.06 -29.80
C ALA A 953 18.37 -13.13 -30.37
N ALA A 954 19.30 -12.34 -29.82
CA ALA A 954 20.70 -12.36 -30.22
C ALA A 954 21.43 -13.65 -29.79
N SER A 955 21.12 -14.19 -28.61
CA SER A 955 21.66 -15.46 -28.10
C SER A 955 21.21 -16.64 -28.96
N TYR A 956 19.91 -16.73 -29.26
CA TYR A 956 19.39 -17.70 -30.22
C TYR A 956 19.97 -17.53 -31.62
N HIS A 957 20.27 -16.31 -32.07
CA HIS A 957 20.95 -16.07 -33.34
C HIS A 957 22.38 -16.63 -33.34
N SER A 958 23.19 -16.33 -32.32
CA SER A 958 24.54 -16.89 -32.16
C SER A 958 24.54 -18.43 -32.11
N VAL A 959 23.60 -19.02 -31.37
CA VAL A 959 23.44 -20.49 -31.31
C VAL A 959 22.97 -21.06 -32.65
N SER A 960 22.06 -20.39 -33.36
CA SER A 960 21.64 -20.79 -34.72
C SER A 960 22.81 -20.81 -35.70
N THR A 961 23.73 -19.84 -35.61
CA THR A 961 24.96 -19.80 -36.42
C THR A 961 25.90 -20.96 -36.08
N LEU A 962 26.04 -21.33 -34.80
CA LEU A 962 26.80 -22.53 -34.42
C LEU A 962 26.17 -23.80 -35.02
N ILE A 963 24.85 -23.99 -34.87
CA ILE A 963 24.13 -25.16 -35.43
C ILE A 963 24.30 -25.27 -36.95
N GLN A 964 24.37 -24.14 -37.68
CA GLN A 964 24.65 -24.12 -39.12
C GLN A 964 26.10 -24.52 -39.46
N SER A 965 27.05 -24.31 -38.56
CA SER A 965 28.49 -24.59 -38.80
C SER A 965 28.96 -25.96 -38.32
N GLU A 966 28.39 -26.50 -37.23
CA GLU A 966 28.83 -27.76 -36.59
C GLU A 966 27.69 -28.74 -36.24
N GLY A 967 26.44 -28.37 -36.51
CA GLY A 967 25.25 -29.16 -36.20
C GLY A 967 24.84 -29.11 -34.72
N GLU A 968 23.59 -29.52 -34.44
CA GLU A 968 23.08 -29.64 -33.06
C GLU A 968 23.93 -30.62 -32.22
N SER A 969 24.41 -31.70 -32.84
CA SER A 969 25.37 -32.65 -32.25
C SER A 969 26.77 -32.06 -32.01
N GLY A 970 27.12 -30.91 -32.58
CA GLY A 970 28.31 -30.14 -32.21
C GLY A 970 28.14 -29.54 -30.82
N ILE A 971 27.04 -28.81 -30.61
CA ILE A 971 26.73 -28.11 -29.36
C ILE A 971 26.58 -29.09 -28.18
N TRP A 972 25.85 -30.19 -28.34
CA TRP A 972 25.75 -31.22 -27.29
C TRP A 972 27.13 -31.72 -26.82
N ARG A 973 28.06 -31.95 -27.74
CA ARG A 973 29.43 -32.38 -27.39
C ARG A 973 30.26 -31.27 -26.75
N ARG A 974 30.08 -30.01 -27.15
CA ARG A 974 30.71 -28.85 -26.48
C ARG A 974 30.29 -28.75 -25.02
N LEU A 975 28.98 -28.81 -24.77
CA LEU A 975 28.42 -28.77 -23.41
C LEU A 975 29.03 -29.89 -22.55
N ALA A 976 29.10 -31.12 -23.07
CA ALA A 976 29.70 -32.26 -22.36
C ALA A 976 31.21 -32.07 -22.07
N SER A 977 32.00 -31.48 -22.98
CA SER A 977 33.42 -31.19 -22.70
C SER A 977 33.60 -30.08 -21.65
N GLY A 978 32.76 -29.05 -21.69
CA GLY A 978 32.91 -27.79 -20.94
C GLY A 978 33.57 -26.69 -21.76
#